data_AF-A0A8D8HZW3-F1
#
_entry.id   AF-A0A8D8HZW3-F1
#
_cell.length_a   1.000
_cell.length_b   1.000
_cell.length_c   1.000
_cell.angle_alpha   90.00
_cell.angle_beta   90.00
_cell.angle_gamma   90.00
#
_symmetry.space_group_name_H-M   'P 1'
#
loop_
_entity.id
_entity.type
_entity.pdbx_description
1 polymer ?
#
loop_
_entity_poly.entity_id
_entity_poly.type
_entity_poly.pdbx_seq_one_letter_code
_entity_poly.pdbx_strand_id
1 'polypeptide(L)'
;MYGFVNYALELLVLKNFGTNIWEQIKKQAQVNMEGQFLVRQIYEDDITYNLIEAAVAILNIPAGDILELFGKTFFEFCQDSGYDKILQVLGATPRDFLQNLDALHDHLGTLYPGMRAPSFRCTETDGQLVLHYYSERPGLEHIVIGIVKAVASKLHGVDVEIKIIRRKGDPIDDKPKSAPPVQPVPTPIPVVPAAATPTVVDNRPVPIFISADPAAAELANLGLCKRILMSKTYGESYLSNRLNNLATSKSSTTLAHRTEPTSCNGNKPSLSSSQNGSNSRLFFEDHQLRHQTTTSSNGTINCDRTTTSSSSLPHPQSPALKSPRSKSGPVTAATSPAKVELYDHFQFLITEISGPKTPTRRSEEKEQQADFQLVAKAPMISPTTFCKVFPFHLMFNRDLIIVQAGRSVSRVIPKISEKNCHLLTIFEAVRPHLQMSFGNILSHINTIYVLKTKSGVMSISERYLRLKGQMMYIPESDLILFQCYPSVMNLDDLTKKGLHISDIPLHDASRDLVLLSEKFEAEYKLTTNLEILTDKLQQTYRDLESEKSKTDRLLYSVLPKTVANELRHQRPVPPKRYDSVTLMFSGIVGFGQYCAVNTDAEGAMKIVKMLNELYTIFDELTDSKSNSNIFKVETVGDKYMAVSGLPDECENHAKCIARLALDMMDMARNVKMGAETMKITIGIHSGEVVTGVIGNRMPRYCLFGNTVNITSR
;
A
#
# COMPACT_ATOMS: atom_id res chain seq x y z
N MET A 1 -2.52 18.25 -29.32
CA MET A 1 -2.69 18.60 -27.89
C MET A 1 -3.14 17.39 -27.08
N TYR A 2 -3.11 17.47 -25.75
CA TYR A 2 -3.73 16.47 -24.89
C TYR A 2 -5.27 16.56 -24.96
N GLY A 3 -5.96 15.42 -24.98
CA GLY A 3 -7.42 15.33 -25.07
C GLY A 3 -8.15 16.08 -23.96
N PHE A 4 -7.57 16.18 -22.76
CA PHE A 4 -8.05 17.01 -21.65
C PHE A 4 -8.30 18.48 -22.07
N VAL A 5 -7.46 19.04 -22.94
CA VAL A 5 -7.59 20.43 -23.42
C VAL A 5 -8.65 20.52 -24.52
N ASN A 6 -8.69 19.58 -25.46
CA ASN A 6 -9.71 19.56 -26.52
C ASN A 6 -11.12 19.30 -25.96
N TYR A 7 -11.24 18.47 -24.91
CA TYR A 7 -12.49 18.21 -24.22
C TYR A 7 -12.98 19.44 -23.42
N ALA A 8 -12.07 20.22 -22.84
CA ALA A 8 -12.44 21.50 -22.24
C ALA A 8 -12.92 22.53 -23.29
N LEU A 9 -12.39 22.48 -24.52
CA LEU A 9 -12.85 23.31 -25.65
C LEU A 9 -14.23 22.87 -26.15
N GLU A 10 -14.46 21.55 -26.23
CA GLU A 10 -15.78 20.95 -26.48
C GLU A 10 -16.79 21.41 -25.42
N LEU A 11 -16.46 21.30 -24.13
CA LEU A 11 -17.31 21.75 -23.03
C LEU A 11 -17.58 23.26 -23.06
N LEU A 12 -16.61 24.11 -23.43
CA LEU A 12 -16.82 25.54 -23.64
C LEU A 12 -17.92 25.80 -24.67
N VAL A 13 -17.83 25.15 -25.85
CA VAL A 13 -18.82 25.34 -26.91
C VAL A 13 -20.18 24.79 -26.49
N LEU A 14 -20.23 23.60 -25.90
CA LEU A 14 -21.47 22.98 -25.45
C LEU A 14 -22.18 23.78 -24.35
N LYS A 15 -21.44 24.35 -23.40
CA LYS A 15 -21.96 25.14 -22.27
C LYS A 15 -22.51 26.51 -22.69
N ASN A 16 -21.87 27.16 -23.68
CA ASN A 16 -22.18 28.55 -24.05
C ASN A 16 -22.98 28.69 -25.37
N PHE A 17 -22.81 27.76 -26.31
CA PHE A 17 -23.35 27.83 -27.67
C PHE A 17 -24.14 26.58 -28.10
N GLY A 18 -24.05 25.49 -27.33
CA GLY A 18 -24.86 24.28 -27.51
C GLY A 18 -24.35 23.31 -28.59
N THR A 19 -24.98 22.13 -28.64
CA THR A 19 -24.61 20.99 -29.50
C THR A 19 -24.60 21.33 -30.99
N ASN A 20 -25.60 22.07 -31.48
CA ASN A 20 -25.73 22.39 -32.90
C ASN A 20 -24.53 23.18 -33.45
N ILE A 21 -23.97 24.10 -32.67
CA ILE A 21 -22.79 24.88 -33.04
C ILE A 21 -21.51 24.02 -32.92
N TRP A 22 -21.43 23.13 -31.93
CA TRP A 22 -20.33 22.18 -31.81
C TRP A 22 -20.23 21.23 -33.01
N GLU A 23 -21.34 20.68 -33.49
CA GLU A 23 -21.35 19.83 -34.68
C GLU A 23 -20.95 20.60 -35.96
N GLN A 24 -21.32 21.88 -36.08
CA GLN A 24 -20.84 22.74 -37.17
C GLN A 24 -19.32 22.96 -37.09
N ILE A 25 -18.78 23.24 -35.89
CA ILE A 25 -17.36 23.44 -35.65
C ILE A 25 -16.56 22.17 -35.97
N LYS A 26 -16.98 20.99 -35.48
CA LYS A 26 -16.33 19.70 -35.81
C LYS A 26 -16.33 19.44 -37.32
N LYS A 27 -17.46 19.69 -38.00
CA LYS A 27 -17.59 19.51 -39.45
C LYS A 27 -16.69 20.45 -40.25
N GLN A 28 -16.58 21.72 -39.85
CA GLN A 28 -15.71 22.69 -40.52
C GLN A 28 -14.22 22.45 -40.25
N ALA A 29 -13.86 22.05 -39.03
CA ALA A 29 -12.50 21.66 -38.65
C ALA A 29 -12.07 20.28 -39.18
N GLN A 30 -12.93 19.59 -39.94
CA GLN A 30 -12.72 18.25 -40.52
C GLN A 30 -12.41 17.15 -39.48
N VAL A 31 -12.93 17.31 -38.25
CA VAL A 31 -12.66 16.42 -37.12
C VAL A 31 -13.59 15.21 -37.18
N ASN A 32 -13.21 14.23 -37.99
CA ASN A 32 -13.94 12.98 -38.22
C ASN A 32 -13.77 12.00 -37.04
N MET A 33 -14.34 12.32 -35.87
CA MET A 33 -14.48 11.38 -34.74
C MET A 33 -15.91 11.33 -34.22
N GLU A 34 -16.37 10.13 -33.88
CA GLU A 34 -17.66 9.91 -33.23
C GLU A 34 -17.52 10.04 -31.71
N GLY A 35 -18.44 10.77 -31.07
CA GLY A 35 -18.43 11.00 -29.62
C GLY A 35 -17.64 12.24 -29.18
N GLN A 36 -17.04 12.15 -27.98
CA GLN A 36 -16.35 13.22 -27.27
C GLN A 36 -14.82 13.01 -27.27
N PHE A 37 -14.05 14.08 -27.05
CA PHE A 37 -12.59 13.97 -26.93
C PHE A 37 -12.15 13.09 -25.74
N LEU A 38 -11.35 12.05 -26.01
CA LEU A 38 -10.84 11.15 -24.97
C LEU A 38 -9.75 11.86 -24.16
N VAL A 39 -10.12 12.28 -22.95
CA VAL A 39 -9.32 13.09 -22.01
C VAL A 39 -7.86 12.62 -21.83
N ARG A 40 -7.60 11.32 -21.86
CA ARG A 40 -6.26 10.72 -21.67
C ARG A 40 -5.50 10.41 -22.97
N GLN A 41 -6.09 10.64 -24.14
CA GLN A 41 -5.43 10.47 -25.43
C GLN A 41 -4.63 11.73 -25.81
N ILE A 42 -3.52 11.56 -26.53
CA ILE A 42 -2.82 12.66 -27.20
C ILE A 42 -3.31 12.71 -28.65
N TYR A 43 -3.67 13.90 -29.09
CA TYR A 43 -4.03 14.25 -30.46
C TYR A 43 -2.95 15.16 -31.05
N GLU A 44 -2.94 15.35 -32.36
CA GLU A 44 -2.08 16.37 -32.98
C GLU A 44 -2.43 17.78 -32.49
N ASP A 45 -1.46 18.70 -32.57
CA ASP A 45 -1.68 20.10 -32.17
C ASP A 45 -2.57 20.83 -33.21
N ASP A 46 -2.47 20.48 -34.49
CA ASP A 46 -3.30 20.97 -35.60
C ASP A 46 -4.81 20.83 -35.37
N ILE A 47 -5.26 19.74 -34.73
CA ILE A 47 -6.68 19.52 -34.43
C ILE A 47 -7.21 20.64 -33.52
N THR A 48 -6.41 21.12 -32.56
CA THR A 48 -6.80 22.21 -31.67
C THR A 48 -6.84 23.54 -32.42
N TYR A 49 -5.85 23.81 -33.28
CA TYR A 49 -5.82 25.03 -34.10
C TYR A 49 -7.02 25.08 -35.06
N ASN A 50 -7.29 24.00 -35.80
CA ASN A 50 -8.43 23.90 -36.72
C ASN A 50 -9.79 24.10 -36.02
N LEU A 51 -9.94 23.58 -34.79
CA LEU A 51 -11.15 23.81 -33.98
C LEU A 51 -11.30 25.28 -33.57
N ILE A 52 -10.22 25.96 -33.22
CA ILE A 52 -10.23 27.40 -32.89
C ILE A 52 -10.56 28.22 -34.14
N GLU A 53 -9.94 27.96 -35.28
CA GLU A 53 -10.23 28.66 -36.55
C GLU A 53 -11.67 28.45 -37.03
N ALA A 54 -12.20 27.22 -36.92
CA ALA A 54 -13.61 26.94 -37.19
C ALA A 54 -14.54 27.66 -36.20
N ALA A 55 -14.19 27.73 -34.92
CA ALA A 55 -14.96 28.48 -33.92
C ALA A 55 -14.96 30.00 -34.22
N VAL A 56 -13.84 30.58 -34.61
CA VAL A 56 -13.75 31.99 -35.05
C VAL A 56 -14.68 32.24 -36.23
N ALA A 57 -14.64 31.39 -37.25
CA ALA A 57 -15.43 31.54 -38.47
C ALA A 57 -16.95 31.35 -38.25
N ILE A 58 -17.36 30.46 -37.35
CA ILE A 58 -18.78 30.16 -37.08
C ILE A 58 -19.39 31.12 -36.05
N LEU A 59 -18.65 31.49 -35.00
CA LEU A 59 -19.12 32.41 -33.96
C LEU A 59 -18.97 33.88 -34.35
N ASN A 60 -18.10 34.19 -35.33
CA ASN A 60 -17.69 35.55 -35.71
C ASN A 60 -17.11 36.35 -34.52
N ILE A 61 -16.34 35.67 -33.66
CA ILE A 61 -15.64 36.22 -32.50
C ILE A 61 -14.12 36.10 -32.73
N PRO A 62 -13.29 37.12 -32.43
CA PRO A 62 -11.84 37.03 -32.59
C PRO A 62 -11.18 35.89 -31.81
N ALA A 63 -10.13 35.31 -32.38
CA ALA A 63 -9.41 34.18 -31.78
C ALA A 63 -8.91 34.48 -30.34
N GLY A 64 -8.43 35.69 -30.08
CA GLY A 64 -7.96 36.10 -28.76
C GLY A 64 -9.05 36.08 -27.69
N ASP A 65 -10.27 36.50 -28.04
CA ASP A 65 -11.42 36.53 -27.12
C ASP A 65 -11.96 35.11 -26.86
N ILE A 66 -12.01 34.26 -27.89
CA ILE A 66 -12.31 32.83 -27.75
C ILE A 66 -11.28 32.15 -26.84
N LEU A 67 -9.99 32.46 -27.00
CA LEU A 67 -8.91 31.88 -26.19
C LEU A 67 -8.87 32.41 -24.75
N GLU A 68 -9.20 33.68 -24.49
CA GLU A 68 -9.36 34.19 -23.12
C GLU A 68 -10.57 33.53 -22.44
N LEU A 69 -11.70 33.43 -23.14
CA LEU A 69 -12.88 32.74 -22.62
C LEU A 69 -12.60 31.25 -22.38
N PHE A 70 -11.84 30.62 -23.28
CA PHE A 70 -11.38 29.24 -23.11
C PHE A 70 -10.46 29.09 -21.90
N GLY A 71 -9.49 29.99 -21.68
CA GLY A 71 -8.62 29.94 -20.50
C GLY A 71 -9.41 30.02 -19.18
N LYS A 72 -10.50 30.80 -19.14
CA LYS A 72 -11.40 30.86 -17.99
C LYS A 72 -12.15 29.54 -17.79
N THR A 73 -12.81 29.03 -18.82
CA THR A 73 -13.55 27.75 -18.75
C THR A 73 -12.63 26.54 -18.51
N PHE A 74 -11.40 26.57 -19.01
CA PHE A 74 -10.37 25.56 -18.75
C PHE A 74 -9.98 25.53 -17.27
N PHE A 75 -9.86 26.69 -16.62
CA PHE A 75 -9.64 26.75 -15.17
C PHE A 75 -10.84 26.18 -14.39
N GLU A 76 -12.08 26.50 -14.77
CA GLU A 76 -13.29 25.87 -14.17
C GLU A 76 -13.25 24.34 -14.33
N PHE A 77 -12.98 23.87 -15.53
CA PHE A 77 -12.90 22.43 -15.84
C PHE A 77 -11.78 21.73 -15.06
N CYS A 78 -10.68 22.40 -14.74
CA CYS A 78 -9.65 21.85 -13.85
C CYS A 78 -10.15 21.70 -12.40
N GLN A 79 -10.92 22.67 -11.89
CA GLN A 79 -11.57 22.56 -10.59
C GLN A 79 -12.56 21.38 -10.57
N ASP A 80 -13.47 21.32 -11.55
CA ASP A 80 -14.48 20.26 -11.71
C ASP A 80 -13.85 18.87 -11.92
N SER A 81 -12.68 18.78 -12.56
CA SER A 81 -11.89 17.55 -12.72
C SER A 81 -11.22 17.07 -11.43
N GLY A 82 -11.43 17.75 -10.30
CA GLY A 82 -10.90 17.39 -8.99
C GLY A 82 -9.56 18.04 -8.61
N TYR A 83 -9.00 18.92 -9.46
CA TYR A 83 -7.78 19.67 -9.15
C TYR A 83 -8.02 20.93 -8.31
N ASP A 84 -9.27 21.25 -7.99
CA ASP A 84 -9.66 22.41 -7.17
C ASP A 84 -8.78 22.60 -5.92
N LYS A 85 -8.61 21.54 -5.13
CA LYS A 85 -7.80 21.59 -3.89
C LYS A 85 -6.32 21.88 -4.11
N ILE A 86 -5.72 21.42 -5.21
CA ILE A 86 -4.30 21.67 -5.49
C ILE A 86 -4.08 23.06 -6.10
N LEU A 87 -5.07 23.59 -6.83
CA LEU A 87 -5.08 24.96 -7.33
C LEU A 87 -5.24 25.98 -6.19
N GLN A 88 -6.14 25.73 -5.24
CA GLN A 88 -6.38 26.58 -4.06
C GLN A 88 -5.15 26.75 -3.15
N VAL A 89 -4.25 25.76 -3.08
CA VAL A 89 -3.06 25.78 -2.20
C VAL A 89 -1.76 26.09 -2.95
N LEU A 90 -1.81 26.42 -4.24
CA LEU A 90 -0.62 26.62 -5.07
C LEU A 90 0.15 27.93 -4.75
N GLY A 91 -0.52 28.91 -4.14
CA GLY A 91 0.08 30.19 -3.77
C GLY A 91 -0.86 31.05 -2.92
N ALA A 92 -0.30 31.95 -2.10
CA ALA A 92 -1.09 32.92 -1.33
C ALA A 92 -1.50 34.12 -2.19
N THR A 93 -0.60 34.55 -3.08
CA THR A 93 -0.80 35.60 -4.08
C THR A 93 -0.81 35.04 -5.51
N PRO A 94 -1.31 35.80 -6.51
CA PRO A 94 -1.19 35.43 -7.92
C PRO A 94 0.27 35.23 -8.39
N ARG A 95 1.24 35.91 -7.76
CA ARG A 95 2.68 35.73 -8.01
C ARG A 95 3.12 34.33 -7.61
N ASP A 96 2.80 33.90 -6.39
CA ASP A 96 3.22 32.61 -5.84
C ASP A 96 2.60 31.47 -6.65
N PHE A 97 1.32 31.59 -7.00
CA PHE A 97 0.60 30.65 -7.86
C PHE A 97 1.35 30.44 -9.19
N LEU A 98 1.77 31.55 -9.83
CA LEU A 98 2.47 31.52 -11.12
C LEU A 98 3.92 31.03 -11.02
N GLN A 99 4.61 31.27 -9.90
CA GLN A 99 5.95 30.71 -9.67
C GLN A 99 5.91 29.19 -9.41
N ASN A 100 4.88 28.69 -8.73
CA ASN A 100 4.73 27.26 -8.41
C ASN A 100 4.07 26.43 -9.54
N LEU A 101 3.58 27.06 -10.61
CA LEU A 101 2.87 26.40 -11.70
C LEU A 101 3.73 25.35 -12.44
N ASP A 102 5.04 25.59 -12.57
CA ASP A 102 5.99 24.62 -13.15
C ASP A 102 6.15 23.34 -12.29
N ALA A 103 6.03 23.45 -10.97
CA ALA A 103 6.06 22.31 -10.05
C ALA A 103 4.75 21.50 -10.13
N LEU A 104 3.61 22.17 -10.29
CA LEU A 104 2.33 21.51 -10.59
C LEU A 104 2.40 20.77 -11.94
N HIS A 105 3.03 21.35 -12.96
CA HIS A 105 3.23 20.67 -14.25
C HIS A 105 4.17 19.46 -14.15
N ASP A 106 5.21 19.47 -13.30
CA ASP A 106 6.01 18.25 -13.05
C ASP A 106 5.17 17.13 -12.40
N HIS A 107 4.28 17.49 -11.46
CA HIS A 107 3.36 16.55 -10.84
C HIS A 107 2.36 15.98 -11.85
N LEU A 108 1.65 16.84 -12.60
CA LEU A 108 0.70 16.44 -13.64
C LEU A 108 1.36 15.61 -14.76
N GLY A 109 2.65 15.86 -15.07
CA GLY A 109 3.43 15.06 -16.01
C GLY A 109 3.62 13.58 -15.60
N THR A 110 3.34 13.23 -14.34
CA THR A 110 3.26 11.82 -13.90
C THR A 110 1.89 11.18 -14.17
N LEU A 111 0.83 11.99 -14.27
CA LEU A 111 -0.55 11.55 -14.52
C LEU A 111 -0.92 11.55 -16.01
N TYR A 112 -0.22 12.37 -16.81
CA TYR A 112 -0.38 12.56 -18.25
C TYR A 112 0.98 12.35 -18.99
N PRO A 113 1.39 11.09 -19.24
CA PRO A 113 2.68 10.79 -19.86
C PRO A 113 2.83 11.42 -21.25
N GLY A 114 3.93 12.14 -21.50
CA GLY A 114 4.15 12.86 -22.76
C GLY A 114 3.50 14.24 -22.82
N MET A 115 2.92 14.74 -21.72
CA MET A 115 2.47 16.13 -21.62
C MET A 115 3.66 17.09 -21.81
N ARG A 116 3.62 17.88 -22.90
CA ARG A 116 4.50 19.02 -23.14
C ARG A 116 3.86 20.27 -22.54
N ALA A 117 4.28 20.64 -21.33
CA ALA A 117 3.78 21.80 -20.59
C ALA A 117 4.63 23.06 -20.84
N PRO A 118 4.02 24.26 -20.84
CA PRO A 118 4.76 25.52 -20.83
C PRO A 118 5.39 25.80 -19.46
N SER A 119 6.38 26.69 -19.44
CA SER A 119 7.10 27.14 -18.24
C SER A 119 6.85 28.63 -17.97
N PHE A 120 6.75 28.99 -16.70
CA PHE A 120 6.34 30.31 -16.21
C PHE A 120 7.39 30.89 -15.27
N ARG A 121 7.75 32.16 -15.49
CA ARG A 121 8.66 32.91 -14.61
C ARG A 121 8.13 34.32 -14.36
N CYS A 122 7.99 34.70 -13.09
CA CYS A 122 7.64 36.06 -12.69
C CYS A 122 8.90 36.90 -12.43
N THR A 123 8.89 38.15 -12.88
CA THR A 123 9.81 39.21 -12.46
C THR A 123 9.01 40.48 -12.11
N GLU A 124 9.64 41.43 -11.43
CA GLU A 124 9.04 42.73 -11.14
C GLU A 124 9.81 43.83 -11.89
N THR A 125 9.08 44.79 -12.44
CA THR A 125 9.64 45.98 -13.10
C THR A 125 8.82 47.18 -12.66
N ASP A 126 9.48 48.19 -12.09
CA ASP A 126 8.88 49.46 -11.67
C ASP A 126 7.60 49.31 -10.80
N GLY A 127 7.55 48.26 -9.98
CA GLY A 127 6.43 47.93 -9.09
C GLY A 127 5.27 47.15 -9.73
N GLN A 128 5.45 46.64 -10.96
CA GLN A 128 4.46 45.84 -11.69
C GLN A 128 4.95 44.42 -11.96
N LEU A 129 4.03 43.45 -11.97
CA LEU A 129 4.33 42.04 -12.17
C LEU A 129 4.43 41.71 -13.67
N VAL A 130 5.59 41.20 -14.09
CA VAL A 130 5.85 40.74 -15.46
C VAL A 130 5.92 39.21 -15.47
N LEU A 131 5.01 38.58 -16.19
CA LEU A 131 4.97 37.14 -16.41
C LEU A 131 5.65 36.79 -17.74
N HIS A 132 6.71 36.00 -17.66
CA HIS A 132 7.43 35.42 -18.80
C HIS A 132 6.83 34.04 -19.07
N TYR A 133 6.42 33.79 -20.33
CA TYR A 133 5.78 32.54 -20.75
C TYR A 133 6.57 31.87 -21.87
N TYR A 134 7.03 30.65 -21.60
CA TYR A 134 7.83 29.83 -22.51
C TYR A 134 6.99 28.64 -22.98
N SER A 135 6.80 28.52 -24.30
CA SER A 135 6.00 27.47 -24.94
C SER A 135 6.62 27.06 -26.28
N GLU A 136 6.66 25.75 -26.53
CA GLU A 136 6.94 25.20 -27.87
C GLU A 136 5.82 25.54 -28.88
N ARG A 137 4.58 25.65 -28.39
CA ARG A 137 3.38 25.89 -29.22
C ARG A 137 3.10 27.38 -29.38
N PRO A 138 3.03 27.91 -30.62
CA PRO A 138 2.61 29.29 -30.90
C PRO A 138 1.08 29.45 -30.81
N GLY A 139 0.60 30.70 -30.77
CA GLY A 139 -0.83 31.04 -30.92
C GLY A 139 -1.74 30.67 -29.75
N LEU A 140 -1.17 30.22 -28.63
CA LEU A 140 -1.91 29.81 -27.42
C LEU A 140 -1.73 30.79 -26.24
N GLU A 141 -1.01 31.90 -26.44
CA GLU A 141 -0.68 32.88 -25.39
C GLU A 141 -1.93 33.52 -24.74
N HIS A 142 -3.03 33.66 -25.48
CA HIS A 142 -4.29 34.21 -24.96
C HIS A 142 -4.99 33.30 -23.93
N ILE A 143 -4.69 31.99 -23.91
CA ILE A 143 -5.18 31.07 -22.87
C ILE A 143 -4.62 31.47 -21.50
N VAL A 144 -3.36 31.91 -21.43
CA VAL A 144 -2.71 32.36 -20.19
C VAL A 144 -3.45 33.57 -19.61
N ILE A 145 -3.88 34.51 -20.46
CA ILE A 145 -4.67 35.68 -20.05
C ILE A 145 -5.99 35.23 -19.38
N GLY A 146 -6.68 34.25 -19.99
CA GLY A 146 -7.90 33.67 -19.42
C GLY A 146 -7.70 32.99 -18.07
N ILE A 147 -6.66 32.14 -17.96
CA ILE A 147 -6.33 31.42 -16.73
C ILE A 147 -5.94 32.40 -15.62
N VAL A 148 -5.05 33.36 -15.87
CA VAL A 148 -4.58 34.31 -14.84
C VAL A 148 -5.72 35.20 -14.34
N LYS A 149 -6.61 35.67 -15.23
CA LYS A 149 -7.84 36.40 -14.83
C LYS A 149 -8.77 35.53 -13.98
N ALA A 150 -8.93 34.24 -14.31
CA ALA A 150 -9.76 33.31 -13.53
C ALA A 150 -9.15 33.03 -12.14
N VAL A 151 -7.83 32.80 -12.06
CA VAL A 151 -7.09 32.60 -10.81
C VAL A 151 -7.22 33.81 -9.89
N ALA A 152 -6.90 35.01 -10.39
CA ALA A 152 -6.92 36.23 -9.58
C ALA A 152 -8.34 36.51 -9.04
N SER A 153 -9.36 36.46 -9.90
CA SER A 153 -10.74 36.75 -9.49
C SER A 153 -11.38 35.67 -8.61
N LYS A 154 -11.17 34.38 -8.90
CA LYS A 154 -11.82 33.28 -8.16
C LYS A 154 -11.08 32.83 -6.90
N LEU A 155 -9.75 32.79 -6.91
CA LEU A 155 -8.97 32.32 -5.74
C LEU A 155 -8.56 33.46 -4.80
N HIS A 156 -8.20 34.62 -5.35
CA HIS A 156 -7.66 35.74 -4.55
C HIS A 156 -8.64 36.92 -4.40
N GLY A 157 -9.72 36.96 -5.18
CA GLY A 157 -10.70 38.06 -5.15
C GLY A 157 -10.20 39.37 -5.77
N VAL A 158 -9.21 39.29 -6.69
CA VAL A 158 -8.56 40.44 -7.33
C VAL A 158 -8.86 40.47 -8.83
N ASP A 159 -9.33 41.61 -9.34
CA ASP A 159 -9.48 41.89 -10.75
C ASP A 159 -8.15 42.37 -11.34
N VAL A 160 -7.68 41.69 -12.39
CA VAL A 160 -6.41 42.03 -13.06
C VAL A 160 -6.59 42.37 -14.53
N GLU A 161 -5.97 43.48 -14.93
CA GLU A 161 -5.69 43.79 -16.33
C GLU A 161 -4.41 43.07 -16.74
N ILE A 162 -4.39 42.51 -17.95
CA ILE A 162 -3.24 41.80 -18.49
C ILE A 162 -2.98 42.30 -19.91
N LYS A 163 -1.75 42.76 -20.17
CA LYS A 163 -1.32 43.32 -21.46
C LYS A 163 -0.10 42.58 -21.97
N ILE A 164 -0.13 42.12 -23.22
CA ILE A 164 1.06 41.55 -23.89
C ILE A 164 2.02 42.71 -24.18
N ILE A 165 3.17 42.76 -23.51
CA ILE A 165 4.19 43.80 -23.70
C ILE A 165 5.32 43.36 -24.62
N ARG A 166 5.51 42.04 -24.82
CA ARG A 166 6.44 41.49 -25.81
C ARG A 166 5.90 40.18 -26.39
N ARG A 167 6.04 40.03 -27.71
CA ARG A 167 5.69 38.85 -28.51
C ARG A 167 6.93 38.08 -28.92
N LYS A 168 6.71 36.82 -29.31
CA LYS A 168 7.70 35.99 -30.00
C LYS A 168 8.11 36.68 -31.33
N GLY A 169 9.39 36.97 -31.49
CA GLY A 169 9.98 37.70 -32.62
C GLY A 169 10.38 39.17 -32.38
N ASP A 170 10.00 39.80 -31.28
CA ASP A 170 10.28 41.23 -31.06
C ASP A 170 11.78 41.51 -30.79
N PRO A 171 12.36 42.59 -31.36
CA PRO A 171 13.78 42.93 -31.17
C PRO A 171 14.11 43.26 -29.71
N ILE A 172 15.34 42.96 -29.31
CA ILE A 172 15.85 43.22 -27.95
C ILE A 172 16.52 44.60 -27.94
N ASP A 173 16.00 45.52 -27.11
CA ASP A 173 16.61 46.83 -26.88
C ASP A 173 17.82 46.67 -25.95
N ASP A 174 18.97 46.35 -26.55
CA ASP A 174 20.19 45.96 -25.85
C ASP A 174 20.95 47.17 -25.27
N LYS A 175 20.28 47.84 -24.32
CA LYS A 175 20.87 48.84 -23.42
C LYS A 175 20.83 48.31 -21.99
N PRO A 176 21.94 47.79 -21.45
CA PRO A 176 22.02 47.56 -20.01
C PRO A 176 21.82 48.92 -19.31
N LYS A 177 20.74 49.07 -18.53
CA LYS A 177 20.63 50.14 -17.53
C LYS A 177 21.87 50.03 -16.63
N SER A 178 22.78 50.99 -16.72
CA SER A 178 24.04 50.96 -15.99
C SER A 178 23.76 50.83 -14.49
N ALA A 179 24.32 49.80 -13.85
CA ALA A 179 24.29 49.68 -12.41
C ALA A 179 24.84 50.99 -11.78
N PRO A 180 24.24 51.50 -10.68
CA PRO A 180 24.76 52.68 -10.01
C PRO A 180 26.22 52.42 -9.60
N PRO A 181 27.12 53.40 -9.75
CA PRO A 181 28.55 53.18 -9.55
C PRO A 181 28.83 52.74 -8.11
N VAL A 182 29.37 51.53 -7.97
CA VAL A 182 29.84 51.00 -6.69
C VAL A 182 30.92 51.93 -6.16
N GLN A 183 30.66 52.55 -5.00
CA GLN A 183 31.66 53.38 -4.34
C GLN A 183 32.89 52.51 -3.99
N PRO A 184 34.12 52.99 -4.24
CA PRO A 184 35.30 52.17 -4.04
C PRO A 184 35.46 51.77 -2.57
N VAL A 185 35.47 50.46 -2.32
CA VAL A 185 35.82 49.90 -1.01
C VAL A 185 37.25 50.35 -0.66
N PRO A 186 37.51 50.87 0.55
CA PRO A 186 38.85 51.28 0.95
C PRO A 186 39.85 50.12 0.84
N THR A 187 41.04 50.41 0.32
CA THR A 187 42.13 49.44 0.22
C THR A 187 42.56 48.95 1.61
N PRO A 188 42.98 47.68 1.74
CA PRO A 188 43.43 47.14 3.02
C PRO A 188 44.71 47.84 3.49
N ILE A 189 44.69 48.31 4.73
CA ILE A 189 45.87 48.90 5.40
C ILE A 189 46.91 47.78 5.62
N PRO A 190 48.19 47.98 5.24
CA PRO A 190 49.22 46.96 5.42
C PRO A 190 49.52 46.74 6.91
N VAL A 191 49.44 45.49 7.36
CA VAL A 191 49.82 45.09 8.73
C VAL A 191 51.35 44.96 8.81
N VAL A 192 51.96 45.80 9.64
CA VAL A 192 53.39 45.75 10.00
C VAL A 192 53.49 45.28 11.46
N PRO A 193 54.40 44.35 11.81
CA PRO A 193 54.35 43.67 13.11
C PRO A 193 54.89 44.53 14.26
N ALA A 194 54.23 44.46 15.42
CA ALA A 194 54.72 45.00 16.68
C ALA A 194 55.24 43.87 17.59
N ALA A 195 56.34 44.12 18.29
CA ALA A 195 56.97 43.15 19.19
C ALA A 195 57.47 43.81 20.49
N ALA A 196 57.54 42.98 21.54
CA ALA A 196 58.27 43.16 22.80
C ALA A 196 57.75 44.16 23.88
N THR A 197 57.10 43.56 24.91
CA THR A 197 57.39 43.73 26.36
C THR A 197 57.06 45.04 27.13
N PRO A 198 56.93 45.01 28.49
CA PRO A 198 56.74 43.89 29.43
C PRO A 198 55.60 44.04 30.48
N THR A 199 55.31 42.91 31.11
CA THR A 199 54.60 42.62 32.38
C THR A 199 54.32 43.71 33.43
N VAL A 200 53.14 43.60 34.07
CA VAL A 200 53.01 43.58 35.54
C VAL A 200 52.26 42.29 35.93
N VAL A 201 52.52 41.74 37.13
CA VAL A 201 52.01 40.45 37.61
C VAL A 201 51.13 40.66 38.86
N ASP A 202 50.10 39.84 39.03
CA ASP A 202 49.69 39.38 40.35
C ASP A 202 49.48 37.85 40.33
N ASN A 203 49.71 37.19 41.47
CA ASN A 203 49.91 35.75 41.59
C ASN A 203 48.97 35.13 42.64
N ARG A 204 48.23 34.08 42.25
CA ARG A 204 47.90 32.97 43.17
C ARG A 204 47.49 31.69 42.43
N PRO A 205 47.98 30.49 42.81
CA PRO A 205 47.75 29.25 42.07
C PRO A 205 46.70 28.31 42.70
N VAL A 206 46.00 27.54 41.85
CA VAL A 206 45.18 26.36 42.21
C VAL A 206 45.40 25.30 41.09
N PRO A 207 45.52 23.99 41.38
CA PRO A 207 46.26 23.07 40.49
C PRO A 207 45.43 22.25 39.50
N ILE A 208 46.15 21.60 38.57
CA ILE A 208 45.65 20.55 37.66
C ILE A 208 45.35 19.27 38.44
N PHE A 209 44.23 18.62 38.13
CA PHE A 209 44.07 17.16 38.30
C PHE A 209 43.20 16.56 37.18
N ILE A 210 43.42 15.27 36.90
CA ILE A 210 42.73 14.49 35.85
C ILE A 210 42.10 13.26 36.52
N SER A 211 40.78 13.05 36.38
CA SER A 211 40.17 11.73 36.12
C SER A 211 38.64 11.70 36.28
N ALA A 212 38.00 10.88 35.44
CA ALA A 212 36.77 10.10 35.70
C ALA A 212 35.38 10.78 35.80
N ASP A 213 34.44 10.10 35.14
CA ASP A 213 32.96 10.13 35.23
C ASP A 213 32.51 9.38 36.54
N PRO A 214 31.22 9.33 36.98
CA PRO A 214 30.01 9.68 36.23
C PRO A 214 28.83 10.39 36.95
N ALA A 215 27.93 10.90 36.11
CA ALA A 215 26.48 11.06 36.25
C ALA A 215 25.81 11.05 37.66
N ALA A 216 25.33 12.23 38.10
CA ALA A 216 24.07 12.37 38.84
C ALA A 216 23.50 13.81 38.73
N ALA A 217 22.18 13.95 38.91
CA ALA A 217 21.49 15.17 39.34
C ALA A 217 21.56 16.46 38.47
N GLU A 218 21.02 16.44 37.24
CA GLU A 218 20.30 17.62 36.72
C GLU A 218 19.01 17.25 35.95
N LEU A 219 18.16 16.42 36.58
CA LEU A 219 16.92 15.88 36.00
C LEU A 219 15.67 16.61 36.52
N ALA A 220 15.74 17.92 36.68
CA ALA A 220 14.76 18.71 37.46
C ALA A 220 13.91 19.73 36.68
N ASN A 221 14.26 20.10 35.44
CA ASN A 221 13.65 21.25 34.73
C ASN A 221 13.06 20.95 33.33
N LEU A 222 12.55 19.73 33.08
CA LEU A 222 11.88 19.37 31.82
C LEU A 222 10.35 19.52 31.85
N GLY A 223 9.87 20.74 32.14
CA GLY A 223 8.44 21.08 32.11
C GLY A 223 7.79 21.05 30.71
N LEU A 224 8.58 20.99 29.64
CA LEU A 224 8.11 21.15 28.25
C LEU A 224 7.81 19.83 27.51
N CYS A 225 8.47 18.72 27.84
CA CYS A 225 8.33 17.47 27.09
C CYS A 225 6.94 16.81 27.22
N LYS A 226 6.12 17.19 28.22
CA LYS A 226 4.85 16.52 28.52
C LYS A 226 3.69 16.87 27.57
N ARG A 227 3.81 17.94 26.75
CA ARG A 227 2.79 18.28 25.73
C ARG A 227 3.03 17.58 24.38
N ILE A 228 4.29 17.44 23.96
CA ILE A 228 4.63 16.85 22.64
C ILE A 228 4.33 15.34 22.59
N LEU A 229 4.34 14.65 23.74
CA LEU A 229 3.96 13.24 23.83
C LEU A 229 2.45 12.97 23.89
N MET A 230 1.59 13.99 23.94
CA MET A 230 0.12 13.84 23.98
C MET A 230 -0.60 14.13 22.66
N SER A 231 0.12 14.42 21.56
CA SER A 231 -0.48 14.57 20.22
C SER A 231 -0.55 13.27 19.40
N LYS A 232 -0.03 12.14 19.91
CA LYS A 232 0.00 10.83 19.22
C LYS A 232 -1.34 10.06 19.25
N THR A 233 -2.45 10.73 18.93
CA THR A 233 -3.80 10.10 18.87
C THR A 233 -4.64 10.59 17.67
N TYR A 234 -4.03 10.71 16.50
CA TYR A 234 -4.71 11.11 15.25
C TYR A 234 -4.61 10.07 14.11
N GLY A 235 -4.26 8.82 14.43
CA GLY A 235 -4.15 7.72 13.45
C GLY A 235 -5.35 6.75 13.40
N GLU A 236 -6.16 6.65 14.46
CA GLU A 236 -7.13 5.55 14.61
C GLU A 236 -8.50 5.81 13.96
N SER A 237 -8.82 7.07 13.63
CA SER A 237 -10.15 7.47 13.14
C SER A 237 -10.50 6.96 11.74
N TYR A 238 -9.52 6.59 10.92
CA TYR A 238 -9.74 6.17 9.52
C TYR A 238 -10.11 4.69 9.34
N LEU A 239 -9.81 3.81 10.32
CA LEU A 239 -10.12 2.37 10.22
C LEU A 239 -11.49 2.00 10.83
N SER A 240 -11.91 2.69 11.90
CA SER A 240 -13.21 2.42 12.56
C SER A 240 -14.41 2.55 11.61
N ASN A 241 -14.33 3.44 10.61
CA ASN A 241 -15.44 3.69 9.67
C ASN A 241 -15.56 2.67 8.53
N ARG A 242 -14.59 1.75 8.33
CA ARG A 242 -14.76 0.63 7.38
C ARG A 242 -15.29 -0.64 8.04
N LEU A 243 -14.94 -0.91 9.30
CA LEU A 243 -15.43 -2.09 10.02
C LEU A 243 -16.93 -1.99 10.33
N ASN A 244 -17.42 -0.83 10.78
CA ASN A 244 -18.84 -0.64 11.09
C ASN A 244 -19.76 -0.81 9.87
N ASN A 245 -19.30 -0.51 8.66
CA ASN A 245 -20.11 -0.59 7.44
C ASN A 245 -20.21 -2.01 6.82
N LEU A 246 -19.45 -3.00 7.31
CA LEU A 246 -19.65 -4.41 6.94
C LEU A 246 -20.62 -5.15 7.88
N ALA A 247 -20.89 -4.61 9.08
CA ALA A 247 -21.77 -5.23 10.07
C ALA A 247 -23.28 -5.05 9.77
N THR A 248 -23.65 -4.13 8.87
CA THR A 248 -25.04 -3.68 8.67
C THR A 248 -25.67 -4.15 7.36
N SER A 249 -25.68 -5.47 7.08
CA SER A 249 -26.51 -6.02 6.00
C SER A 249 -26.92 -7.50 6.16
N LYS A 250 -27.95 -7.77 6.99
CA LYS A 250 -29.02 -8.78 6.73
C LYS A 250 -30.08 -8.84 7.84
N SER A 251 -31.21 -9.47 7.51
CA SER A 251 -32.34 -9.86 8.37
C SER A 251 -32.91 -8.78 9.31
N SER A 252 -33.71 -7.88 8.74
CA SER A 252 -34.89 -7.37 9.44
C SER A 252 -36.02 -8.42 9.35
N THR A 253 -36.46 -8.97 10.47
CA THR A 253 -37.72 -9.74 10.55
C THR A 253 -38.35 -9.55 11.93
N THR A 254 -39.64 -9.26 11.96
CA THR A 254 -40.35 -8.80 13.16
C THR A 254 -40.81 -9.94 14.07
N LEU A 255 -40.59 -9.80 15.38
CA LEU A 255 -41.46 -10.34 16.44
C LEU A 255 -41.23 -9.53 17.74
N ALA A 256 -42.17 -9.61 18.68
CA ALA A 256 -42.37 -8.56 19.69
C ALA A 256 -42.42 -9.05 21.15
N HIS A 257 -42.43 -8.07 22.06
CA HIS A 257 -42.82 -8.12 23.48
C HIS A 257 -41.86 -8.67 24.57
N ARG A 258 -41.24 -7.70 25.25
CA ARG A 258 -41.36 -7.40 26.70
C ARG A 258 -40.58 -8.21 27.77
N THR A 259 -40.34 -7.46 28.86
CA THR A 259 -40.15 -7.86 30.27
C THR A 259 -38.84 -8.54 30.71
N GLU A 260 -37.88 -7.69 31.05
CA GLU A 260 -37.22 -7.63 32.38
C GLU A 260 -38.22 -7.70 33.57
N PRO A 261 -37.80 -7.82 34.87
CA PRO A 261 -36.43 -7.69 35.42
C PRO A 261 -35.99 -8.77 36.45
N THR A 262 -34.73 -8.72 36.93
CA THR A 262 -34.34 -8.42 38.33
C THR A 262 -33.02 -9.04 38.84
N SER A 263 -32.09 -8.17 39.27
CA SER A 263 -31.18 -8.35 40.44
C SER A 263 -30.15 -9.51 40.42
N CYS A 264 -29.10 -9.56 41.26
CA CYS A 264 -28.23 -8.54 41.88
C CYS A 264 -26.97 -9.26 42.42
N ASN A 265 -25.89 -8.50 42.63
CA ASN A 265 -24.62 -8.92 43.24
C ASN A 265 -23.82 -9.99 42.44
N GLY A 266 -22.49 -9.97 42.33
CA GLY A 266 -21.51 -9.02 42.84
C GLY A 266 -20.63 -9.61 43.94
N ASN A 267 -19.43 -10.08 43.57
CA ASN A 267 -18.21 -9.96 44.38
C ASN A 267 -16.94 -10.35 43.60
N LYS A 268 -15.91 -9.50 43.71
CA LYS A 268 -14.48 -9.86 43.63
C LYS A 268 -14.10 -10.52 45.00
N PRO A 269 -12.95 -11.23 45.22
CA PRO A 269 -11.63 -10.84 44.69
C PRO A 269 -10.49 -11.89 44.54
N SER A 270 -9.37 -11.41 43.97
CA SER A 270 -7.96 -11.59 44.39
C SER A 270 -7.25 -12.96 44.53
N LEU A 271 -6.16 -13.07 43.74
CA LEU A 271 -4.76 -13.40 44.12
C LEU A 271 -4.29 -14.85 44.41
N SER A 272 -2.95 -14.97 44.25
CA SER A 272 -2.01 -16.06 44.60
C SER A 272 -2.07 -17.35 43.76
N SER A 273 -1.00 -18.00 43.25
CA SER A 273 0.49 -17.90 43.27
C SER A 273 1.26 -19.03 43.98
N SER A 274 1.68 -20.04 43.23
CA SER A 274 2.81 -20.97 43.47
C SER A 274 3.08 -21.71 42.15
N GLN A 275 4.27 -21.72 41.54
CA GLN A 275 5.58 -22.25 41.93
C GLN A 275 5.64 -23.78 42.14
N ASN A 276 5.99 -24.50 41.05
CA ASN A 276 6.91 -25.66 40.95
C ASN A 276 6.76 -26.27 39.52
N GLY A 277 7.76 -26.89 38.89
CA GLY A 277 9.19 -26.97 39.22
C GLY A 277 9.92 -28.00 38.34
N SER A 278 11.11 -27.64 37.83
CA SER A 278 12.20 -28.53 37.35
C SER A 278 12.04 -29.40 36.08
N ASN A 279 12.91 -29.09 35.10
CA ASN A 279 13.75 -30.01 34.30
C ASN A 279 13.13 -31.18 33.49
N SER A 280 13.26 -31.10 32.16
CA SER A 280 14.16 -32.03 31.42
C SER A 280 14.72 -31.37 30.16
N ARG A 281 15.98 -31.66 29.84
CA ARG A 281 16.73 -31.13 28.68
C ARG A 281 17.04 -32.31 27.76
N LEU A 282 16.68 -32.25 26.48
CA LEU A 282 17.12 -33.22 25.47
C LEU A 282 17.59 -32.51 24.20
N PHE A 283 18.68 -33.01 23.63
CA PHE A 283 19.22 -32.66 22.31
C PHE A 283 18.81 -33.76 21.31
N PHE A 284 18.52 -33.35 20.08
CA PHE A 284 18.75 -34.10 18.83
C PHE A 284 18.86 -33.00 17.75
N GLU A 285 20.03 -32.68 17.21
CA GLU A 285 20.83 -33.43 16.22
C GLU A 285 20.13 -33.55 14.86
N ASP A 286 20.62 -32.77 13.89
CA ASP A 286 20.36 -32.93 12.47
C ASP A 286 20.93 -34.27 11.98
N HIS A 287 20.18 -35.00 11.16
CA HIS A 287 20.73 -36.10 10.37
C HIS A 287 20.28 -36.02 8.91
N GLN A 288 21.26 -35.87 8.01
CA GLN A 288 21.03 -35.96 6.57
C GLN A 288 20.66 -37.39 6.19
N LEU A 289 19.73 -37.54 5.23
CA LEU A 289 19.60 -38.76 4.45
C LEU A 289 19.30 -38.43 2.97
N ARG A 290 20.29 -38.70 2.11
CA ARG A 290 20.10 -38.81 0.66
C ARG A 290 19.29 -40.07 0.36
N HIS A 291 18.49 -40.04 -0.70
CA HIS A 291 18.36 -41.19 -1.59
C HIS A 291 18.33 -40.76 -3.05
N GLN A 292 18.88 -41.62 -3.92
CA GLN A 292 18.97 -41.42 -5.38
C GLN A 292 18.18 -42.53 -6.08
N THR A 293 17.44 -42.17 -7.13
CA THR A 293 17.05 -43.06 -8.25
C THR A 293 16.91 -42.19 -9.51
N THR A 294 17.88 -42.13 -10.43
CA THR A 294 18.17 -43.11 -11.50
C THR A 294 17.07 -43.24 -12.57
N THR A 295 17.26 -42.57 -13.70
CA THR A 295 16.73 -42.95 -15.02
C THR A 295 17.79 -42.64 -16.08
N SER A 296 17.82 -43.41 -17.17
CA SER A 296 18.92 -43.37 -18.15
C SER A 296 18.49 -43.77 -19.58
N SER A 297 18.86 -42.91 -20.54
CA SER A 297 19.18 -43.22 -21.96
C SER A 297 18.13 -43.88 -22.88
N ASN A 298 18.22 -43.50 -24.17
CA ASN A 298 17.56 -44.08 -25.36
C ASN A 298 16.04 -43.78 -25.49
N GLY A 299 15.46 -43.70 -26.70
CA GLY A 299 16.09 -43.81 -28.02
C GLY A 299 15.15 -43.39 -29.18
N THR A 300 15.75 -42.88 -30.25
CA THR A 300 15.18 -42.26 -31.47
C THR A 300 14.27 -43.16 -32.33
N ILE A 301 13.47 -42.55 -33.24
CA ILE A 301 12.98 -43.00 -34.59
C ILE A 301 11.44 -43.11 -34.80
N ASN A 302 10.90 -42.19 -35.64
CA ASN A 302 9.94 -42.32 -36.78
C ASN A 302 8.62 -43.13 -36.68
N CYS A 303 7.60 -42.95 -37.54
CA CYS A 303 7.11 -41.86 -38.43
C CYS A 303 5.71 -42.24 -38.97
N ASP A 304 4.86 -41.25 -39.31
CA ASP A 304 4.23 -41.04 -40.64
C ASP A 304 3.18 -39.88 -40.56
N ARG A 305 3.09 -38.93 -41.50
CA ARG A 305 2.64 -38.93 -42.93
C ARG A 305 1.13 -39.18 -43.09
N THR A 306 0.36 -38.47 -43.94
CA THR A 306 0.62 -37.49 -45.04
C THR A 306 -0.40 -36.31 -45.00
N THR A 307 -0.19 -35.07 -45.47
CA THR A 307 1.00 -34.29 -45.94
C THR A 307 0.81 -32.80 -45.54
N THR A 308 0.53 -31.71 -46.28
CA THR A 308 0.62 -31.17 -47.69
C THR A 308 0.17 -29.68 -47.59
N SER A 309 0.54 -28.64 -48.36
CA SER A 309 1.63 -28.29 -49.31
C SER A 309 1.27 -26.90 -49.93
N SER A 310 2.14 -25.95 -50.34
CA SER A 310 3.57 -25.65 -50.13
C SER A 310 3.91 -24.35 -50.93
N SER A 311 4.77 -23.40 -50.54
CA SER A 311 5.62 -23.28 -49.33
C SER A 311 5.55 -21.87 -48.68
N SER A 312 6.47 -20.87 -48.77
CA SER A 312 7.74 -20.67 -49.51
C SER A 312 8.66 -19.65 -48.76
N LEU A 313 9.89 -19.45 -49.25
CA LEU A 313 10.99 -18.61 -48.69
C LEU A 313 11.69 -17.83 -49.86
N PRO A 314 12.75 -16.98 -49.69
CA PRO A 314 13.42 -16.43 -48.49
C PRO A 314 13.64 -14.88 -48.53
N HIS A 315 14.41 -14.34 -47.57
CA HIS A 315 15.02 -13.00 -47.60
C HIS A 315 16.03 -12.79 -48.76
N PRO A 316 16.16 -11.54 -49.26
CA PRO A 316 17.41 -10.99 -49.77
C PRO A 316 17.85 -9.70 -49.04
N GLN A 317 19.10 -9.25 -49.31
CA GLN A 317 19.70 -8.03 -48.74
C GLN A 317 19.60 -6.80 -49.67
N SER A 318 19.93 -5.63 -49.11
CA SER A 318 19.99 -4.28 -49.70
C SER A 318 20.67 -4.12 -51.07
N PRO A 319 20.30 -3.05 -51.80
CA PRO A 319 21.28 -2.20 -52.48
C PRO A 319 21.18 -0.70 -52.10
N ALA A 320 22.16 0.09 -52.52
CA ALA A 320 22.26 1.55 -52.27
C ALA A 320 22.59 2.32 -53.57
N LEU A 321 22.89 3.64 -53.45
CA LEU A 321 23.16 4.64 -54.51
C LEU A 321 21.88 5.12 -55.25
N LYS A 322 21.78 6.36 -55.80
CA LYS A 322 22.77 7.41 -56.15
C LYS A 322 22.17 8.83 -56.00
N SER A 323 22.98 9.80 -55.55
CA SER A 323 23.05 11.16 -56.15
C SER A 323 24.48 11.72 -55.91
N PRO A 324 24.93 12.80 -56.60
CA PRO A 324 26.28 12.80 -57.18
C PRO A 324 27.41 13.48 -56.38
N ARG A 325 28.65 13.05 -56.69
CA ARG A 325 29.92 13.70 -56.29
C ARG A 325 30.09 15.08 -56.94
N SER A 326 30.74 16.02 -56.24
CA SER A 326 31.90 16.71 -56.83
C SER A 326 32.89 17.26 -55.78
N LYS A 327 34.19 17.03 -56.04
CA LYS A 327 35.39 17.80 -55.65
C LYS A 327 35.51 18.39 -54.23
N SER A 328 36.36 17.76 -53.41
CA SER A 328 37.11 18.43 -52.34
C SER A 328 38.28 19.26 -52.89
N GLY A 329 38.44 20.49 -52.43
CA GLY A 329 39.64 21.32 -52.63
C GLY A 329 39.76 22.32 -51.46
N PRO A 330 40.97 22.65 -50.98
CA PRO A 330 41.14 23.45 -49.77
C PRO A 330 40.92 24.94 -50.06
N VAL A 331 40.00 25.58 -49.33
CA VAL A 331 39.86 27.04 -49.28
C VAL A 331 39.79 27.47 -47.83
N THR A 332 40.82 28.20 -47.39
CA THR A 332 40.82 28.91 -46.12
C THR A 332 39.92 30.14 -46.21
N ALA A 333 38.85 30.18 -45.41
CA ALA A 333 38.06 31.38 -45.19
C ALA A 333 37.71 31.48 -43.70
N ALA A 334 38.07 32.59 -43.07
CA ALA A 334 37.62 32.90 -41.73
C ALA A 334 36.19 33.46 -41.81
N THR A 335 35.27 32.95 -40.98
CA THR A 335 33.91 33.48 -40.90
C THR A 335 33.50 33.58 -39.43
N SER A 336 32.89 34.71 -39.10
CA SER A 336 32.42 35.18 -37.79
C SER A 336 32.05 34.13 -36.72
N PRO A 337 32.24 34.41 -35.42
CA PRO A 337 31.62 33.62 -34.36
C PRO A 337 30.10 33.58 -34.58
N ALA A 338 29.52 32.38 -34.44
CA ALA A 338 28.08 32.21 -34.61
C ALA A 338 27.32 33.06 -33.59
N LYS A 339 26.33 33.84 -34.06
CA LYS A 339 25.34 34.46 -33.17
C LYS A 339 24.56 33.35 -32.48
N VAL A 340 24.81 33.13 -31.19
CA VAL A 340 23.95 32.28 -30.36
C VAL A 340 22.61 33.00 -30.19
N GLU A 341 21.52 32.24 -30.35
CA GLU A 341 20.16 32.79 -30.46
C GLU A 341 19.72 33.48 -29.16
N LEU A 342 19.03 34.62 -29.29
CA LEU A 342 18.58 35.44 -28.15
C LEU A 342 17.09 35.23 -27.85
N TYR A 343 16.73 35.51 -26.59
CA TYR A 343 15.48 35.13 -25.93
C TYR A 343 14.18 35.51 -26.67
N ASP A 344 13.43 34.47 -27.04
CA ASP A 344 12.24 34.52 -27.89
C ASP A 344 11.00 33.92 -27.17
N HIS A 345 10.38 34.72 -26.30
CA HIS A 345 9.29 34.31 -25.40
C HIS A 345 8.29 35.46 -25.18
N PHE A 346 7.07 35.14 -24.74
CA PHE A 346 6.04 36.15 -24.48
C PHE A 346 6.19 36.78 -23.09
N GLN A 347 5.91 38.08 -23.00
CA GLN A 347 5.86 38.80 -21.73
C GLN A 347 4.50 39.46 -21.55
N PHE A 348 3.84 39.17 -20.43
CA PHE A 348 2.60 39.80 -20.00
C PHE A 348 2.87 40.73 -18.83
N LEU A 349 2.41 41.97 -18.92
CA LEU A 349 2.29 42.89 -17.79
C LEU A 349 0.96 42.64 -17.10
N ILE A 350 0.99 42.36 -15.79
CA ILE A 350 -0.18 42.15 -14.95
C ILE A 350 -0.35 43.38 -14.04
N THR A 351 -1.51 44.01 -14.08
CA THR A 351 -1.84 45.23 -13.31
C THR A 351 -3.16 45.02 -12.57
N GLU A 352 -3.16 45.21 -11.25
CA GLU A 352 -4.38 45.09 -10.44
C GLU A 352 -5.31 46.30 -10.65
N ILE A 353 -6.60 46.03 -10.84
CA ILE A 353 -7.66 47.03 -11.06
C ILE A 353 -8.42 47.28 -9.75
N SER A 354 -8.88 46.18 -9.14
CA SER A 354 -9.71 46.18 -7.93
C SER A 354 -9.53 44.90 -7.15
N GLY A 355 -9.76 44.96 -5.84
CA GLY A 355 -9.72 43.82 -4.94
C GLY A 355 -10.22 44.25 -3.55
N PRO A 356 -10.38 43.32 -2.60
CA PRO A 356 -10.58 43.69 -1.21
C PRO A 356 -9.42 44.57 -0.74
N LYS A 357 -9.69 45.52 0.16
CA LYS A 357 -8.62 46.12 0.98
C LYS A 357 -8.19 45.14 2.07
N THR A 358 -7.59 44.03 1.66
CA THR A 358 -6.52 43.42 2.45
C THR A 358 -5.50 44.50 2.80
N PRO A 359 -4.81 44.39 3.94
CA PRO A 359 -3.77 45.35 4.30
C PRO A 359 -2.52 45.06 3.45
N THR A 360 -2.56 45.32 2.14
CA THR A 360 -1.55 44.91 1.14
C THR A 360 -1.32 46.03 0.11
N ARG A 361 -0.96 47.22 0.60
CA ARG A 361 -0.27 48.26 -0.20
C ARG A 361 0.43 49.31 0.67
N ARG A 362 -0.07 49.54 1.88
CA ARG A 362 0.62 50.29 2.95
C ARG A 362 1.26 49.38 4.01
N SER A 363 1.17 48.07 3.78
CA SER A 363 1.82 47.03 4.57
C SER A 363 2.91 46.34 3.77
N GLU A 364 2.79 46.19 2.45
CA GLU A 364 3.87 45.61 1.63
C GLU A 364 5.16 46.43 1.75
N GLU A 365 5.07 47.77 1.73
CA GLU A 365 6.20 48.68 2.05
C GLU A 365 6.79 48.42 3.46
N LYS A 366 5.99 47.91 4.41
CA LYS A 366 6.39 47.60 5.79
C LYS A 366 6.81 46.15 6.01
N GLU A 367 6.29 45.21 5.23
CA GLU A 367 6.54 43.77 5.29
C GLU A 367 7.81 43.45 4.50
N GLN A 368 8.01 44.09 3.34
CA GLN A 368 9.32 44.15 2.69
C GLN A 368 10.35 44.83 3.61
N GLN A 369 9.99 45.92 4.33
CA GLN A 369 10.88 46.49 5.36
C GLN A 369 11.07 45.59 6.59
N ALA A 370 10.16 44.66 6.89
CA ALA A 370 10.30 43.70 7.99
C ALA A 370 11.19 42.52 7.60
N ASP A 371 11.03 41.99 6.38
CA ASP A 371 11.93 41.01 5.79
C ASP A 371 13.36 41.58 5.71
N PHE A 372 13.53 42.81 5.19
CA PHE A 372 14.82 43.51 5.20
C PHE A 372 15.33 43.91 6.60
N GLN A 373 14.54 43.77 7.68
CA GLN A 373 15.01 43.89 9.06
C GLN A 373 15.53 42.56 9.64
N LEU A 374 15.09 41.41 9.11
CA LEU A 374 15.58 40.08 9.51
C LEU A 374 16.68 39.53 8.57
N VAL A 375 16.76 40.00 7.33
CA VAL A 375 17.86 39.70 6.40
C VAL A 375 19.18 40.27 6.95
N ALA A 376 20.09 39.38 7.34
CA ALA A 376 21.42 39.76 7.80
C ALA A 376 22.23 40.43 6.67
N LYS A 377 22.72 41.65 6.92
CA LYS A 377 23.51 42.46 5.97
C LYS A 377 24.90 41.90 5.63
N ALA A 378 25.25 40.74 6.17
CA ALA A 378 26.48 40.00 5.94
C ALA A 378 26.20 38.48 6.02
N PRO A 379 26.94 37.63 5.31
CA PRO A 379 26.70 36.18 5.31
C PRO A 379 26.98 35.56 6.68
N MET A 380 25.93 35.13 7.38
CA MET A 380 26.00 34.52 8.72
C MET A 380 26.45 33.05 8.71
N ILE A 381 26.49 32.39 7.54
CA ILE A 381 26.85 30.97 7.39
C ILE A 381 28.08 30.86 6.49
N SER A 382 29.16 30.26 6.99
CA SER A 382 30.35 30.01 6.17
C SER A 382 30.05 28.99 5.05
N PRO A 383 30.71 29.08 3.87
CA PRO A 383 30.57 28.06 2.83
C PRO A 383 30.87 26.64 3.33
N THR A 384 31.84 26.49 4.25
CA THR A 384 32.17 25.18 4.86
C THR A 384 31.05 24.64 5.77
N THR A 385 30.22 25.52 6.31
CA THR A 385 29.01 25.17 7.07
C THR A 385 27.89 24.81 6.09
N PHE A 386 27.69 25.62 5.05
CA PHE A 386 26.71 25.36 3.99
C PHE A 386 26.91 23.98 3.34
N CYS A 387 28.14 23.61 2.96
CA CYS A 387 28.46 22.28 2.39
C CYS A 387 28.27 21.10 3.36
N LYS A 388 28.10 21.34 4.67
CA LYS A 388 27.74 20.33 5.68
C LYS A 388 26.23 20.27 5.91
N VAL A 389 25.55 21.42 5.90
CA VAL A 389 24.09 21.52 6.07
C VAL A 389 23.37 20.99 4.83
N PHE A 390 23.88 21.26 3.63
CA PHE A 390 23.34 20.80 2.35
C PHE A 390 24.36 19.90 1.64
N PRO A 391 24.39 18.58 1.92
CA PRO A 391 25.39 17.67 1.36
C PRO A 391 25.18 17.35 -0.13
N PHE A 392 23.99 17.69 -0.65
CA PHE A 392 23.58 17.54 -2.04
C PHE A 392 23.26 18.91 -2.67
N HIS A 393 24.31 19.60 -3.11
CA HIS A 393 24.16 20.80 -3.94
C HIS A 393 25.33 20.90 -4.94
N LEU A 394 25.15 21.72 -5.97
CA LEU A 394 26.20 22.18 -6.89
C LEU A 394 26.06 23.69 -7.09
N MET A 395 27.17 24.41 -7.28
CA MET A 395 27.16 25.80 -7.77
C MET A 395 28.05 25.88 -9.00
N PHE A 396 27.57 26.51 -10.07
CA PHE A 396 28.30 26.65 -11.33
C PHE A 396 28.10 28.03 -11.99
N ASN A 397 29.07 28.42 -12.81
CA ASN A 397 29.10 29.72 -13.50
C ASN A 397 28.43 29.66 -14.91
N ARG A 398 28.53 30.76 -15.68
CA ARG A 398 28.02 30.84 -17.06
C ARG A 398 28.57 29.78 -18.01
N ASP A 399 29.83 29.39 -17.82
CA ASP A 399 30.50 28.34 -18.61
C ASP A 399 30.15 26.92 -18.11
N LEU A 400 29.19 26.79 -17.19
CA LEU A 400 28.80 25.53 -16.54
C LEU A 400 29.95 24.81 -15.82
N ILE A 401 30.99 25.54 -15.40
CA ILE A 401 32.09 25.03 -14.59
C ILE A 401 31.62 24.99 -13.13
N ILE A 402 31.77 23.84 -12.47
CA ILE A 402 31.40 23.67 -11.06
C ILE A 402 32.42 24.40 -10.18
N VAL A 403 31.93 25.33 -9.37
CA VAL A 403 32.70 26.18 -8.44
C VAL A 403 32.61 25.64 -7.00
N GLN A 404 31.45 25.09 -6.61
CA GLN A 404 31.21 24.52 -5.29
C GLN A 404 30.34 23.26 -5.40
N ALA A 405 30.52 22.30 -4.47
CA ALA A 405 29.69 21.11 -4.37
C ALA A 405 29.50 20.67 -2.91
N GLY A 406 28.37 20.01 -2.65
CA GLY A 406 28.06 19.42 -1.36
C GLY A 406 28.98 18.25 -0.98
N ARG A 407 29.16 18.01 0.33
CA ARG A 407 30.12 17.03 0.85
C ARG A 407 29.83 15.60 0.38
N SER A 408 28.56 15.19 0.31
CA SER A 408 28.17 13.84 -0.14
C SER A 408 28.37 13.69 -1.65
N VAL A 409 28.01 14.71 -2.43
CA VAL A 409 28.20 14.75 -3.89
C VAL A 409 29.68 14.61 -4.26
N SER A 410 30.56 15.40 -3.64
CA SER A 410 32.01 15.36 -3.90
C SER A 410 32.66 14.02 -3.53
N ARG A 411 32.13 13.32 -2.51
CA ARG A 411 32.63 12.00 -2.07
C ARG A 411 32.17 10.86 -2.98
N VAL A 412 30.93 10.90 -3.45
CA VAL A 412 30.32 9.85 -4.31
C VAL A 412 30.74 10.01 -5.77
N ILE A 413 31.07 11.23 -6.18
CA ILE A 413 31.45 11.61 -7.54
C ILE A 413 32.81 12.35 -7.49
N PRO A 414 33.94 11.64 -7.28
CA PRO A 414 35.23 12.27 -6.98
C PRO A 414 35.69 13.28 -8.05
N LYS A 415 35.34 13.04 -9.32
CA LYS A 415 35.72 13.89 -10.46
C LYS A 415 35.18 15.33 -10.39
N ILE A 416 34.18 15.61 -9.55
CA ILE A 416 33.72 16.98 -9.27
C ILE A 416 34.80 17.80 -8.55
N SER A 417 35.75 17.14 -7.88
CA SER A 417 36.88 17.79 -7.19
C SER A 417 38.05 18.13 -8.13
N GLU A 418 37.95 17.79 -9.42
CA GLU A 418 38.96 18.14 -10.43
C GLU A 418 38.86 19.62 -10.81
N LYS A 419 40.00 20.28 -11.07
CA LYS A 419 40.00 21.70 -11.46
C LYS A 419 39.27 21.90 -12.79
N ASN A 420 38.43 22.94 -12.85
CA ASN A 420 37.61 23.30 -14.02
C ASN A 420 36.65 22.19 -14.47
N CYS A 421 36.10 21.42 -13.52
CA CYS A 421 35.14 20.36 -13.82
C CYS A 421 33.83 20.93 -14.43
N HIS A 422 33.59 20.62 -15.70
CA HIS A 422 32.42 21.08 -16.44
C HIS A 422 31.20 20.17 -16.19
N LEU A 423 30.04 20.77 -15.88
CA LEU A 423 28.82 20.08 -15.45
C LEU A 423 28.41 18.94 -16.40
N LEU A 424 28.47 19.18 -17.71
CA LEU A 424 28.05 18.21 -18.74
C LEU A 424 29.05 17.06 -18.95
N THR A 425 30.24 17.10 -18.34
CA THR A 425 31.18 15.96 -18.31
C THR A 425 30.73 14.92 -17.27
N ILE A 426 30.10 15.39 -16.19
CA ILE A 426 29.66 14.57 -15.05
C ILE A 426 28.21 14.11 -15.21
N PHE A 427 27.33 15.02 -15.64
CA PHE A 427 25.89 14.82 -15.68
C PHE A 427 25.30 14.84 -17.09
N GLU A 428 24.17 14.16 -17.23
CA GLU A 428 23.19 14.35 -18.30
C GLU A 428 21.88 14.86 -17.68
N ALA A 429 21.22 15.81 -18.34
CA ALA A 429 19.90 16.27 -17.91
C ALA A 429 18.84 15.28 -18.41
N VAL A 430 18.03 14.76 -17.48
CA VAL A 430 16.89 13.88 -17.78
C VAL A 430 15.61 14.70 -17.92
N ARG A 431 15.47 15.78 -17.13
CA ARG A 431 14.36 16.75 -17.21
C ARG A 431 14.83 18.12 -16.71
N PRO A 432 14.28 19.24 -17.23
CA PRO A 432 13.52 19.34 -18.49
C PRO A 432 14.36 18.93 -19.72
N HIS A 433 13.70 18.64 -20.84
CA HIS A 433 14.35 18.25 -22.10
C HIS A 433 14.83 19.50 -22.89
N LEU A 434 15.84 20.19 -22.35
CA LEU A 434 16.44 21.37 -23.00
C LEU A 434 17.95 21.18 -23.21
N GLN A 435 18.52 21.96 -24.14
CA GLN A 435 19.97 22.09 -24.22
C GLN A 435 20.46 22.82 -22.97
N MET A 436 21.24 22.13 -22.12
CA MET A 436 21.78 22.70 -20.88
C MET A 436 22.78 23.80 -21.19
N SER A 437 22.31 25.04 -21.17
CA SER A 437 23.10 26.28 -21.23
C SER A 437 22.62 27.20 -20.10
N PHE A 438 23.48 28.11 -19.64
CA PHE A 438 23.13 29.01 -18.53
C PHE A 438 21.86 29.84 -18.82
N GLY A 439 21.72 30.36 -20.04
CA GLY A 439 20.52 31.11 -20.48
C GLY A 439 19.25 30.26 -20.54
N ASN A 440 19.35 28.99 -20.97
CA ASN A 440 18.19 28.08 -21.00
C ASN A 440 17.74 27.68 -19.59
N ILE A 441 18.70 27.47 -18.68
CA ILE A 441 18.42 27.17 -17.26
C ILE A 441 17.76 28.38 -16.58
N LEU A 442 18.27 29.59 -16.83
CA LEU A 442 17.72 30.83 -16.28
C LEU A 442 16.34 31.19 -16.85
N SER A 443 16.03 30.77 -18.08
CA SER A 443 14.68 30.87 -18.66
C SER A 443 13.70 29.94 -17.92
N HIS A 444 14.09 28.69 -17.67
CA HIS A 444 13.26 27.64 -17.07
C HIS A 444 13.58 27.41 -15.58
N ILE A 445 13.86 28.48 -14.84
CA ILE A 445 14.41 28.41 -13.47
C ILE A 445 13.45 27.79 -12.44
N ASN A 446 12.15 27.92 -12.65
CA ASN A 446 11.11 27.35 -11.78
C ASN A 446 10.85 25.84 -12.05
N THR A 447 11.36 25.29 -13.16
CA THR A 447 11.20 23.87 -13.47
C THR A 447 12.05 22.99 -12.55
N ILE A 448 11.56 21.78 -12.23
CA ILE A 448 12.28 20.85 -11.36
C ILE A 448 13.26 20.01 -12.18
N TYR A 449 14.55 20.29 -12.03
CA TYR A 449 15.62 19.61 -12.74
C TYR A 449 15.86 18.20 -12.18
N VAL A 450 16.15 17.27 -13.09
CA VAL A 450 16.62 15.92 -12.76
C VAL A 450 17.91 15.66 -13.53
N LEU A 451 19.04 15.70 -12.82
CA LEU A 451 20.35 15.37 -13.38
C LEU A 451 20.69 13.90 -13.07
N LYS A 452 21.24 13.18 -14.04
CA LYS A 452 21.73 11.80 -13.90
C LYS A 452 23.23 11.76 -14.11
N THR A 453 23.98 10.99 -13.31
CA THR A 453 25.42 10.82 -13.52
C THR A 453 25.69 9.96 -14.74
N LYS A 454 26.70 10.34 -15.53
CA LYS A 454 27.22 9.51 -16.62
C LYS A 454 27.95 8.27 -16.08
N SER A 455 28.13 7.26 -16.94
CA SER A 455 28.80 6.01 -16.57
C SER A 455 30.29 6.24 -16.27
N GLY A 456 30.85 5.49 -15.32
CA GLY A 456 32.27 5.57 -14.95
C GLY A 456 32.69 6.87 -14.25
N VAL A 457 31.75 7.57 -13.59
CA VAL A 457 32.00 8.84 -12.86
C VAL A 457 31.81 8.71 -11.34
N MET A 458 31.04 7.73 -10.88
CA MET A 458 30.86 7.41 -9.46
C MET A 458 31.98 6.47 -8.94
N SER A 459 32.17 6.44 -7.62
CA SER A 459 33.18 5.60 -6.96
C SER A 459 32.85 4.09 -6.91
N ILE A 460 31.58 3.71 -7.08
CA ILE A 460 31.12 2.31 -7.13
C ILE A 460 30.82 1.95 -8.59
N SER A 461 31.23 0.75 -9.01
CA SER A 461 31.26 0.34 -10.42
C SER A 461 29.89 0.10 -11.08
N GLU A 462 28.81 0.06 -10.31
CA GLU A 462 27.46 -0.18 -10.83
C GLU A 462 26.48 0.93 -10.44
N ARG A 463 25.62 1.25 -11.43
CA ARG A 463 24.44 2.13 -11.36
C ARG A 463 24.75 3.62 -11.19
N TYR A 464 23.79 4.41 -11.65
CA TYR A 464 23.86 5.86 -11.73
C TYR A 464 23.15 6.50 -10.53
N LEU A 465 23.58 7.70 -10.15
CA LEU A 465 22.85 8.57 -9.23
C LEU A 465 21.95 9.50 -10.04
N ARG A 466 20.72 9.71 -9.57
CA ARG A 466 19.82 10.77 -10.02
C ARG A 466 19.66 11.79 -8.90
N LEU A 467 19.91 13.05 -9.20
CA LEU A 467 19.68 14.18 -8.31
C LEU A 467 18.45 14.94 -8.82
N LYS A 468 17.40 15.06 -8.00
CA LYS A 468 16.22 15.90 -8.28
C LYS A 468 16.33 17.17 -7.44
N GLY A 469 16.03 18.33 -8.02
CA GLY A 469 16.23 19.61 -7.33
C GLY A 469 15.79 20.82 -8.15
N GLN A 470 15.98 22.01 -7.58
CA GLN A 470 15.67 23.29 -8.20
C GLN A 470 16.95 24.09 -8.46
N MET A 471 16.93 24.90 -9.52
CA MET A 471 17.99 25.84 -9.87
C MET A 471 17.65 27.21 -9.29
N MET A 472 18.59 27.85 -8.61
CA MET A 472 18.47 29.21 -8.07
C MET A 472 19.62 30.05 -8.57
N TYR A 473 19.33 31.21 -9.16
CA TYR A 473 20.33 32.17 -9.63
C TYR A 473 20.66 33.16 -8.51
N ILE A 474 21.94 33.43 -8.28
CA ILE A 474 22.45 34.29 -7.20
C ILE A 474 23.11 35.53 -7.85
N PRO A 475 22.39 36.66 -7.98
CA PRO A 475 22.83 37.81 -8.76
C PRO A 475 24.17 38.41 -8.32
N GLU A 476 24.48 38.34 -7.03
CA GLU A 476 25.69 38.90 -6.41
C GLU A 476 26.97 38.16 -6.81
N SER A 477 26.82 36.94 -7.35
CA SER A 477 27.94 36.06 -7.72
C SER A 477 27.91 35.59 -9.19
N ASP A 478 26.81 35.85 -9.92
CA ASP A 478 26.55 35.34 -11.27
C ASP A 478 26.62 33.80 -11.38
N LEU A 479 26.29 33.11 -10.28
CA LEU A 479 26.27 31.65 -10.18
C LEU A 479 24.83 31.11 -10.16
N ILE A 480 24.68 29.86 -10.60
CA ILE A 480 23.47 29.06 -10.36
C ILE A 480 23.79 28.00 -9.29
N LEU A 481 23.01 28.02 -8.21
CA LEU A 481 22.96 27.00 -7.16
C LEU A 481 21.88 25.97 -7.53
N PHE A 482 22.29 24.73 -7.79
CA PHE A 482 21.40 23.58 -7.86
C PHE A 482 21.27 22.97 -6.45
N GLN A 483 20.15 23.22 -5.78
CA GLN A 483 19.83 22.59 -4.50
C GLN A 483 19.00 21.33 -4.77
N CYS A 484 19.47 20.17 -4.30
CA CYS A 484 18.95 18.88 -4.76
C CYS A 484 18.97 17.81 -3.67
N TYR A 485 18.36 16.66 -3.96
CA TYR A 485 18.37 15.46 -3.14
C TYR A 485 18.55 14.21 -4.02
N PRO A 486 19.12 13.11 -3.49
CA PRO A 486 19.24 11.86 -4.22
C PRO A 486 17.86 11.21 -4.41
N SER A 487 17.56 10.78 -5.64
CA SER A 487 16.38 9.94 -5.89
C SER A 487 16.69 8.52 -5.41
N VAL A 488 16.23 8.21 -4.20
CA VAL A 488 16.30 6.90 -3.54
C VAL A 488 14.94 6.50 -2.98
N MET A 489 14.67 5.19 -2.88
CA MET A 489 13.37 4.68 -2.41
C MET A 489 13.43 3.86 -1.12
N ASN A 490 14.56 3.22 -0.79
CA ASN A 490 14.75 2.40 0.41
C ASN A 490 16.25 2.34 0.81
N LEU A 491 16.57 1.71 1.95
CA LEU A 491 17.96 1.58 2.44
C LEU A 491 18.85 0.77 1.48
N ASP A 492 18.24 -0.16 0.77
CA ASP A 492 18.87 -1.04 -0.20
C ASP A 492 19.39 -0.25 -1.43
N ASP A 493 18.62 0.72 -1.91
CA ASP A 493 18.97 1.60 -3.03
C ASP A 493 19.95 2.72 -2.64
N LEU A 494 19.93 3.20 -1.39
CA LEU A 494 21.02 4.02 -0.82
C LEU A 494 22.35 3.28 -0.90
N THR A 495 22.40 2.05 -0.37
CA THR A 495 23.61 1.22 -0.31
C THR A 495 24.15 0.94 -1.71
N LYS A 496 23.28 0.60 -2.68
CA LYS A 496 23.64 0.37 -4.09
C LYS A 496 24.20 1.62 -4.80
N LYS A 497 23.94 2.82 -4.29
CA LYS A 497 24.45 4.10 -4.82
C LYS A 497 25.67 4.66 -4.07
N GLY A 498 26.21 3.92 -3.08
CA GLY A 498 27.32 4.40 -2.24
C GLY A 498 26.93 5.51 -1.27
N LEU A 499 25.64 5.57 -0.93
CA LEU A 499 25.04 6.53 -0.02
C LEU A 499 24.68 5.86 1.31
N HIS A 500 24.81 6.65 2.38
CA HIS A 500 24.46 6.26 3.74
C HIS A 500 23.29 7.12 4.21
N ILE A 501 22.49 6.63 5.17
CA ILE A 501 21.43 7.44 5.78
C ILE A 501 21.98 8.66 6.54
N SER A 502 23.29 8.72 6.85
CA SER A 502 23.96 9.91 7.38
C SER A 502 24.19 11.02 6.36
N ASP A 503 24.07 10.73 5.06
CA ASP A 503 24.33 11.69 3.98
C ASP A 503 23.12 12.57 3.67
N ILE A 504 21.91 12.11 4.03
CA ILE A 504 20.65 12.86 3.90
C ILE A 504 20.40 13.58 5.24
N PRO A 505 20.39 14.92 5.29
CA PRO A 505 20.30 15.68 6.53
C PRO A 505 18.89 15.56 7.18
N LEU A 506 18.80 15.87 8.48
CA LEU A 506 17.56 15.71 9.27
C LEU A 506 16.39 16.61 8.83
N HIS A 507 16.64 17.64 8.01
CA HIS A 507 15.60 18.53 7.47
C HIS A 507 15.16 18.16 6.04
N ASP A 508 15.78 17.16 5.42
CA ASP A 508 15.44 16.69 4.08
C ASP A 508 14.40 15.55 4.18
N ALA A 509 13.19 15.81 3.71
CA ALA A 509 12.06 14.89 3.78
C ALA A 509 12.30 13.55 3.02
N SER A 510 13.31 13.46 2.14
CA SER A 510 13.71 12.18 1.54
C SER A 510 14.27 11.20 2.57
N ARG A 511 14.78 11.69 3.72
CA ARG A 511 15.18 10.87 4.87
C ARG A 511 13.99 10.10 5.44
N ASP A 512 12.92 10.82 5.74
CA ASP A 512 11.72 10.24 6.34
C ASP A 512 11.00 9.33 5.35
N LEU A 513 11.00 9.67 4.05
CA LEU A 513 10.48 8.80 2.99
C LEU A 513 11.18 7.44 2.95
N VAL A 514 12.51 7.41 3.04
CA VAL A 514 13.30 6.16 3.09
C VAL A 514 13.06 5.39 4.39
N LEU A 515 12.92 6.06 5.54
CA LEU A 515 12.62 5.37 6.80
C LEU A 515 11.17 4.83 6.84
N LEU A 516 10.24 5.51 6.17
CA LEU A 516 8.87 5.06 5.99
C LEU A 516 8.76 3.84 5.07
N SER A 517 9.59 3.68 4.04
CA SER A 517 9.56 2.48 3.19
C SER A 517 9.85 1.20 3.99
N GLU A 518 10.88 1.24 4.85
CA GLU A 518 11.23 0.13 5.75
C GLU A 518 10.10 -0.17 6.75
N LYS A 519 9.45 0.88 7.29
CA LYS A 519 8.28 0.73 8.16
C LYS A 519 7.14 0.03 7.42
N PHE A 520 6.76 0.51 6.23
CA PHE A 520 5.66 -0.07 5.45
C PHE A 520 5.97 -1.51 5.04
N GLU A 521 7.22 -1.84 4.69
CA GLU A 521 7.59 -3.22 4.37
C GLU A 521 7.51 -4.16 5.59
N ALA A 522 7.93 -3.69 6.78
CA ALA A 522 7.78 -4.45 8.02
C ALA A 522 6.30 -4.63 8.45
N GLU A 523 5.50 -3.58 8.31
CA GLU A 523 4.07 -3.54 8.65
C GLU A 523 3.24 -4.41 7.69
N TYR A 524 3.62 -4.45 6.40
CA TYR A 524 3.08 -5.39 5.41
C TYR A 524 3.43 -6.84 5.76
N LYS A 525 4.70 -7.16 6.01
CA LYS A 525 5.15 -8.51 6.42
C LYS A 525 4.44 -8.99 7.70
N LEU A 526 4.24 -8.11 8.68
CA LEU A 526 3.48 -8.42 9.89
C LEU A 526 2.02 -8.71 9.59
N THR A 527 1.38 -7.93 8.72
CA THR A 527 -0.03 -8.10 8.32
C THR A 527 -0.24 -9.46 7.64
N THR A 528 0.60 -9.82 6.66
CA THR A 528 0.53 -11.14 5.99
C THR A 528 0.80 -12.30 6.95
N ASN A 529 1.71 -12.14 7.91
CA ASN A 529 1.92 -13.16 8.95
C ASN A 529 0.70 -13.32 9.86
N LEU A 530 0.01 -12.24 10.23
CA LEU A 530 -1.23 -12.30 11.02
C LEU A 530 -2.38 -12.95 10.26
N GLU A 531 -2.49 -12.72 8.94
CA GLU A 531 -3.44 -13.38 8.04
C GLU A 531 -3.20 -14.90 8.03
N ILE A 532 -1.97 -15.34 7.73
CA ILE A 532 -1.57 -16.77 7.71
C ILE A 532 -1.78 -17.45 9.08
N LEU A 533 -1.53 -16.74 10.19
CA LEU A 533 -1.76 -17.26 11.55
C LEU A 533 -3.26 -17.35 11.88
N THR A 534 -4.07 -16.41 11.39
CA THR A 534 -5.52 -16.42 11.58
C THR A 534 -6.16 -17.59 10.83
N ASP A 535 -5.76 -17.84 9.59
CA ASP A 535 -6.24 -18.99 8.80
C ASP A 535 -5.87 -20.33 9.46
N LYS A 536 -4.64 -20.47 9.94
CA LYS A 536 -4.19 -21.65 10.70
C LYS A 536 -4.98 -21.84 11.99
N LEU A 537 -5.30 -20.76 12.70
CA LEU A 537 -6.12 -20.81 13.91
C LEU A 537 -7.56 -21.21 13.60
N GLN A 538 -8.17 -20.65 12.54
CA GLN A 538 -9.52 -21.06 12.10
C GLN A 538 -9.56 -22.54 11.68
N GLN A 539 -8.55 -23.03 10.96
CA GLN A 539 -8.47 -24.44 10.57
C GLN A 539 -8.31 -25.34 11.82
N THR A 540 -7.39 -25.00 12.72
CA THR A 540 -7.21 -25.73 13.99
C THR A 540 -8.49 -25.75 14.83
N TYR A 541 -9.27 -24.66 14.83
CA TYR A 541 -10.57 -24.61 15.51
C TYR A 541 -11.61 -25.56 14.87
N ARG A 542 -11.68 -25.63 13.53
CA ARG A 542 -12.56 -26.57 12.82
C ARG A 542 -12.19 -28.02 13.10
N ASP A 543 -10.89 -28.33 13.11
CA ASP A 543 -10.39 -29.68 13.39
C ASP A 543 -10.64 -30.08 14.85
N LEU A 544 -10.49 -29.15 15.80
CA LEU A 544 -10.84 -29.34 17.20
C LEU A 544 -12.34 -29.57 17.41
N GLU A 545 -13.20 -28.77 16.78
CA GLU A 545 -14.67 -28.95 16.88
C GLU A 545 -15.14 -30.25 16.20
N SER A 546 -14.46 -30.67 15.13
CA SER A 546 -14.65 -31.98 14.50
C SER A 546 -14.26 -33.14 15.43
N GLU A 547 -13.11 -33.08 16.09
CA GLU A 547 -12.66 -34.13 17.02
C GLU A 547 -13.51 -34.18 18.30
N LYS A 548 -13.91 -33.02 18.81
CA LYS A 548 -14.89 -32.88 19.90
C LYS A 548 -16.24 -33.50 19.52
N SER A 549 -16.73 -33.25 18.31
CA SER A 549 -17.97 -33.86 17.79
C SER A 549 -17.87 -35.38 17.63
N LYS A 550 -16.73 -35.92 17.18
CA LYS A 550 -16.46 -37.37 17.18
C LYS A 550 -16.47 -37.94 18.61
N THR A 551 -15.81 -37.26 19.55
CA THR A 551 -15.71 -37.66 20.97
C THR A 551 -17.09 -37.68 21.63
N ASP A 552 -17.88 -36.62 21.45
CA ASP A 552 -19.28 -36.54 21.89
C ASP A 552 -20.10 -37.69 21.33
N ARG A 553 -20.04 -37.93 20.02
CA ARG A 553 -20.77 -39.02 19.35
C ARG A 553 -20.40 -40.40 19.92
N LEU A 554 -19.12 -40.64 20.21
CA LEU A 554 -18.66 -41.88 20.84
C LEU A 554 -19.20 -42.01 22.27
N LEU A 555 -19.12 -40.95 23.08
CA LEU A 555 -19.66 -40.94 24.46
C LEU A 555 -21.16 -41.26 24.48
N TYR A 556 -21.94 -40.60 23.61
CA TYR A 556 -23.39 -40.83 23.47
C TYR A 556 -23.77 -42.17 22.81
N SER A 557 -22.81 -42.93 22.26
CA SER A 557 -23.04 -44.28 21.72
C SER A 557 -22.85 -45.39 22.75
N VAL A 558 -22.13 -45.13 23.85
CA VAL A 558 -21.85 -46.11 24.92
C VAL A 558 -22.71 -45.86 26.17
N LEU A 559 -23.10 -44.60 26.41
CA LEU A 559 -23.83 -44.18 27.61
C LEU A 559 -25.16 -43.50 27.25
N PRO A 560 -26.22 -43.66 28.07
CA PRO A 560 -27.47 -42.95 27.86
C PRO A 560 -27.25 -41.43 27.90
N LYS A 561 -27.95 -40.67 27.04
CA LYS A 561 -27.68 -39.23 26.81
C LYS A 561 -27.70 -38.38 28.09
N THR A 562 -28.61 -38.68 29.02
CA THR A 562 -28.70 -38.06 30.36
C THR A 562 -27.44 -38.31 31.20
N VAL A 563 -27.06 -39.58 31.34
CA VAL A 563 -25.85 -40.04 32.06
C VAL A 563 -24.58 -39.46 31.44
N ALA A 564 -24.47 -39.47 30.11
CA ALA A 564 -23.34 -38.92 29.37
C ALA A 564 -23.18 -37.41 29.57
N ASN A 565 -24.28 -36.65 29.64
CA ASN A 565 -24.24 -35.21 29.90
C ASN A 565 -23.73 -34.87 31.31
N GLU A 566 -24.20 -35.57 32.35
CA GLU A 566 -23.74 -35.32 33.72
C GLU A 566 -22.24 -35.66 33.86
N LEU A 567 -21.79 -36.79 33.29
CA LEU A 567 -20.36 -37.15 33.25
C LEU A 567 -19.52 -36.14 32.45
N ARG A 568 -20.04 -35.63 31.32
CA ARG A 568 -19.40 -34.56 30.52
C ARG A 568 -19.21 -33.28 31.34
N HIS A 569 -20.12 -32.97 32.24
CA HIS A 569 -20.02 -31.85 33.19
C HIS A 569 -19.25 -32.19 34.48
N GLN A 570 -18.54 -33.33 34.52
CA GLN A 570 -17.77 -33.84 35.67
C GLN A 570 -18.60 -34.03 36.95
N ARG A 571 -19.91 -34.24 36.80
CA ARG A 571 -20.82 -34.48 37.93
C ARG A 571 -20.93 -35.98 38.22
N PRO A 572 -20.96 -36.40 39.50
CA PRO A 572 -21.17 -37.79 39.85
C PRO A 572 -22.62 -38.19 39.52
N VAL A 573 -22.80 -39.30 38.81
CA VAL A 573 -24.11 -39.90 38.55
C VAL A 573 -24.44 -40.86 39.69
N PRO A 574 -25.36 -40.53 40.62
CA PRO A 574 -25.71 -41.42 41.72
C PRO A 574 -26.48 -42.65 41.21
N PRO A 575 -26.43 -43.79 41.91
CA PRO A 575 -27.29 -44.92 41.60
C PRO A 575 -28.77 -44.56 41.73
N LYS A 576 -29.61 -45.00 40.78
CA LYS A 576 -31.07 -44.78 40.80
C LYS A 576 -31.83 -46.11 40.77
N ARG A 577 -32.86 -46.22 41.59
CA ARG A 577 -33.87 -47.29 41.54
C ARG A 577 -34.99 -46.91 40.57
N TYR A 578 -35.45 -47.89 39.80
CA TYR A 578 -36.60 -47.82 38.90
C TYR A 578 -37.52 -49.01 39.22
N ASP A 579 -38.79 -48.78 39.51
CA ASP A 579 -39.72 -49.84 39.93
C ASP A 579 -40.39 -50.57 38.76
N SER A 580 -40.64 -49.85 37.66
CA SER A 580 -41.38 -50.33 36.48
C SER A 580 -40.49 -50.37 35.24
N VAL A 581 -39.76 -51.47 35.07
CA VAL A 581 -38.81 -51.70 33.97
C VAL A 581 -39.13 -53.03 33.29
N THR A 582 -39.02 -53.10 31.95
CA THR A 582 -38.99 -54.38 31.22
C THR A 582 -37.61 -54.63 30.63
N LEU A 583 -37.09 -55.84 30.89
CA LEU A 583 -35.82 -56.34 30.41
C LEU A 583 -36.04 -57.43 29.37
N MET A 584 -35.10 -57.52 28.42
CA MET A 584 -35.06 -58.58 27.41
C MET A 584 -33.64 -59.11 27.26
N PHE A 585 -33.49 -60.44 27.23
CA PHE A 585 -32.30 -61.13 26.74
C PHE A 585 -32.65 -61.92 25.48
N SER A 586 -31.78 -61.88 24.47
CA SER A 586 -31.86 -62.70 23.25
C SER A 586 -30.56 -63.49 23.09
N GLY A 587 -30.64 -64.83 23.13
CA GLY A 587 -29.49 -65.74 22.94
C GLY A 587 -29.61 -66.56 21.66
N ILE A 588 -28.47 -67.00 21.11
CA ILE A 588 -28.42 -67.73 19.83
C ILE A 588 -28.46 -69.25 20.09
N VAL A 589 -29.44 -69.94 19.50
CA VAL A 589 -29.66 -71.37 19.72
C VAL A 589 -28.51 -72.18 19.12
N GLY A 590 -27.84 -72.98 19.95
CA GLY A 590 -26.71 -73.83 19.53
C GLY A 590 -25.38 -73.11 19.37
N PHE A 591 -25.26 -71.84 19.78
CA PHE A 591 -24.04 -71.03 19.60
C PHE A 591 -22.77 -71.69 20.17
N GLY A 592 -22.84 -72.26 21.38
CA GLY A 592 -21.71 -72.98 21.98
C GLY A 592 -21.26 -74.20 21.17
N GLN A 593 -22.21 -74.95 20.58
CA GLN A 593 -21.91 -76.06 19.67
C GLN A 593 -21.26 -75.55 18.38
N TYR A 594 -21.75 -74.44 17.82
CA TYR A 594 -21.19 -73.83 16.61
C TYR A 594 -19.75 -73.35 16.85
N CYS A 595 -19.47 -72.74 18.01
CA CYS A 595 -18.12 -72.33 18.40
C CYS A 595 -17.19 -73.54 18.59
N ALA A 596 -17.65 -74.61 19.22
CA ALA A 596 -16.86 -75.84 19.41
C ALA A 596 -16.51 -76.56 18.09
N VAL A 597 -17.32 -76.39 17.04
CA VAL A 597 -17.06 -76.93 15.69
C VAL A 597 -16.13 -76.04 14.85
N ASN A 598 -16.09 -74.74 15.10
CA ASN A 598 -15.32 -73.75 14.33
C ASN A 598 -14.20 -73.14 15.22
N THR A 599 -13.35 -74.00 15.79
CA THR A 599 -12.28 -73.65 16.75
C THR A 599 -10.98 -73.16 16.10
N ASP A 600 -10.89 -73.21 14.78
CA ASP A 600 -9.78 -72.71 13.98
C ASP A 600 -9.86 -71.18 13.79
N ALA A 601 -8.78 -70.58 13.26
CA ALA A 601 -8.69 -69.12 13.10
C ALA A 601 -9.66 -68.56 12.03
N GLU A 602 -10.02 -69.33 11.00
CA GLU A 602 -10.98 -68.89 9.97
C GLU A 602 -12.42 -69.03 10.49
N GLY A 603 -12.70 -70.13 11.19
CA GLY A 603 -13.91 -70.37 11.97
C GLY A 603 -14.20 -69.28 12.99
N ALA A 604 -13.20 -68.86 13.77
CA ALA A 604 -13.33 -67.74 14.71
C ALA A 604 -13.69 -66.42 14.01
N MET A 605 -13.02 -66.08 12.89
CA MET A 605 -13.34 -64.88 12.11
C MET A 605 -14.76 -64.92 11.52
N LYS A 606 -15.22 -66.09 11.10
CA LYS A 606 -16.58 -66.35 10.60
C LYS A 606 -17.64 -66.18 11.69
N ILE A 607 -17.36 -66.60 12.93
CA ILE A 607 -18.23 -66.36 14.09
C ILE A 607 -18.34 -64.86 14.38
N VAL A 608 -17.21 -64.15 14.48
CA VAL A 608 -17.19 -62.70 14.74
C VAL A 608 -17.94 -61.93 13.65
N LYS A 609 -17.76 -62.30 12.38
CA LYS A 609 -18.52 -61.68 11.27
C LYS A 609 -20.03 -61.89 11.42
N MET A 610 -20.47 -63.12 11.70
CA MET A 610 -21.89 -63.47 11.88
C MET A 610 -22.53 -62.76 13.08
N LEU A 611 -21.80 -62.61 14.19
CA LEU A 611 -22.24 -61.82 15.35
C LEU A 611 -22.36 -60.33 15.01
N ASN A 612 -21.40 -59.76 14.28
CA ASN A 612 -21.46 -58.36 13.84
C ASN A 612 -22.62 -58.12 12.87
N GLU A 613 -22.87 -59.03 11.93
CA GLU A 613 -24.03 -58.96 11.01
C GLU A 613 -25.36 -58.99 11.79
N LEU A 614 -25.51 -59.89 12.76
CA LEU A 614 -26.72 -59.97 13.60
C LEU A 614 -26.89 -58.72 14.50
N TYR A 615 -25.86 -58.34 15.24
CA TYR A 615 -25.96 -57.25 16.21
C TYR A 615 -26.05 -55.88 15.54
N THR A 616 -25.55 -55.69 14.31
CA THR A 616 -25.81 -54.47 13.53
C THR A 616 -27.31 -54.33 13.24
N ILE A 617 -27.96 -55.42 12.83
CA ILE A 617 -29.42 -55.44 12.58
C ILE A 617 -30.21 -55.15 13.87
N PHE A 618 -29.78 -55.70 15.02
CA PHE A 618 -30.42 -55.40 16.31
C PHE A 618 -30.15 -53.96 16.80
N ASP A 619 -28.99 -53.38 16.46
CA ASP A 619 -28.66 -52.00 16.79
C ASP A 619 -29.46 -51.00 15.93
N GLU A 620 -29.77 -51.32 14.67
CA GLU A 620 -30.70 -50.54 13.83
C GLU A 620 -32.14 -50.56 14.40
N LEU A 621 -32.61 -51.72 14.88
CA LEU A 621 -33.91 -51.86 15.55
C LEU A 621 -33.97 -51.12 16.89
N THR A 622 -32.83 -50.86 17.54
CA THR A 622 -32.74 -50.19 18.85
C THR A 622 -32.15 -48.77 18.79
N ASP A 623 -31.94 -48.18 17.60
CA ASP A 623 -31.51 -46.77 17.49
C ASP A 623 -32.53 -45.85 18.16
N SER A 624 -32.03 -44.92 18.97
CA SER A 624 -32.79 -43.83 19.58
C SER A 624 -33.61 -42.95 18.60
N LYS A 625 -33.38 -43.07 17.28
CA LYS A 625 -34.22 -42.45 16.23
C LYS A 625 -35.43 -43.29 15.82
N SER A 626 -35.33 -44.63 15.82
CA SER A 626 -36.42 -45.55 15.46
C SER A 626 -37.28 -45.89 16.68
N ASN A 627 -36.64 -46.14 17.83
CA ASN A 627 -37.27 -46.55 19.08
C ASN A 627 -36.69 -45.79 20.28
N SER A 628 -37.10 -44.53 20.48
CA SER A 628 -36.61 -43.64 21.55
C SER A 628 -36.72 -44.18 22.98
N ASN A 629 -37.61 -45.15 23.21
CA ASN A 629 -37.95 -45.66 24.54
C ASN A 629 -37.23 -46.97 24.89
N ILE A 630 -36.28 -47.39 24.06
CA ILE A 630 -35.49 -48.62 24.23
C ILE A 630 -34.02 -48.24 24.37
N PHE A 631 -33.32 -48.88 25.31
CA PHE A 631 -31.89 -48.74 25.51
C PHE A 631 -31.20 -50.10 25.38
N LYS A 632 -30.12 -50.15 24.60
CA LYS A 632 -29.21 -51.31 24.51
C LYS A 632 -28.27 -51.31 25.71
N VAL A 633 -28.16 -52.42 26.41
CA VAL A 633 -27.23 -52.60 27.54
C VAL A 633 -25.97 -53.32 27.06
N GLU A 634 -24.83 -53.10 27.73
CA GLU A 634 -23.60 -53.85 27.46
C GLU A 634 -23.84 -55.36 27.60
N THR A 635 -23.55 -56.10 26.53
CA THR A 635 -23.90 -57.52 26.39
C THR A 635 -22.92 -58.44 27.10
N VAL A 636 -23.39 -59.61 27.57
CA VAL A 636 -22.57 -60.60 28.27
C VAL A 636 -22.55 -61.90 27.48
N GLY A 637 -21.40 -62.23 26.88
CA GLY A 637 -21.25 -63.40 26.03
C GLY A 637 -22.02 -63.28 24.72
N ASP A 638 -22.83 -64.28 24.41
CA ASP A 638 -23.67 -64.39 23.22
C ASP A 638 -25.08 -63.77 23.37
N LYS A 639 -25.41 -63.30 24.58
CA LYS A 639 -26.73 -62.74 24.89
C LYS A 639 -26.80 -61.24 24.59
N TYR A 640 -27.62 -60.87 23.62
CA TYR A 640 -28.02 -59.48 23.38
C TYR A 640 -28.98 -59.01 24.48
N MET A 641 -28.83 -57.78 24.99
CA MET A 641 -29.61 -57.25 26.11
C MET A 641 -30.20 -55.88 25.79
N ALA A 642 -31.52 -55.75 25.93
CA ALA A 642 -32.23 -54.48 25.77
C ALA A 642 -33.20 -54.24 26.95
N VAL A 643 -33.51 -52.96 27.20
CA VAL A 643 -34.34 -52.53 28.33
C VAL A 643 -35.23 -51.36 27.93
N SER A 644 -36.40 -51.24 28.56
CA SER A 644 -37.30 -50.09 28.43
C SER A 644 -37.88 -49.71 29.79
N GLY A 645 -38.17 -48.42 29.98
CA GLY A 645 -38.48 -47.81 31.29
C GLY A 645 -37.27 -47.19 31.99
N LEU A 646 -36.08 -47.21 31.37
CA LEU A 646 -34.88 -46.47 31.80
C LEU A 646 -34.01 -46.12 30.58
N PRO A 647 -33.16 -45.06 30.63
CA PRO A 647 -32.97 -44.12 31.75
C PRO A 647 -34.18 -43.23 32.01
N ASP A 648 -35.03 -43.05 31.00
CA ASP A 648 -36.26 -42.26 31.06
C ASP A 648 -37.45 -43.22 31.24
N GLU A 649 -38.36 -42.85 32.14
CA GLU A 649 -39.50 -43.70 32.53
C GLU A 649 -40.57 -43.71 31.44
N CYS A 650 -41.15 -44.88 31.15
CA CYS A 650 -42.07 -45.06 30.02
C CYS A 650 -43.21 -46.03 30.39
N GLU A 651 -44.44 -45.54 30.51
CA GLU A 651 -45.62 -46.36 30.87
C GLU A 651 -45.85 -47.57 29.94
N ASN A 652 -45.41 -47.48 28.68
CA ASN A 652 -45.56 -48.53 27.69
C ASN A 652 -44.32 -49.46 27.58
N HIS A 653 -43.43 -49.46 28.59
CA HIS A 653 -42.14 -50.19 28.56
C HIS A 653 -42.24 -51.64 28.07
N ALA A 654 -43.19 -52.42 28.60
CA ALA A 654 -43.39 -53.81 28.21
C ALA A 654 -43.84 -53.98 26.75
N LYS A 655 -44.63 -53.03 26.23
CA LYS A 655 -45.16 -53.02 24.87
C LYS A 655 -44.09 -52.63 23.84
N CYS A 656 -43.15 -51.75 24.21
CA CYS A 656 -41.97 -51.44 23.41
C CYS A 656 -41.06 -52.67 23.27
N ILE A 657 -40.73 -53.35 24.38
CA ILE A 657 -39.91 -54.56 24.35
C ILE A 657 -40.60 -55.73 23.63
N ALA A 658 -41.90 -55.94 23.82
CA ALA A 658 -42.64 -56.99 23.13
C ALA A 658 -42.67 -56.80 21.60
N ARG A 659 -42.69 -55.55 21.11
CA ARG A 659 -42.55 -55.24 19.68
C ARG A 659 -41.14 -55.53 19.16
N LEU A 660 -40.11 -55.00 19.85
CA LEU A 660 -38.72 -55.27 19.52
C LEU A 660 -38.44 -56.78 19.40
N ALA A 661 -38.96 -57.60 20.32
CA ALA A 661 -38.80 -59.04 20.28
C ALA A 661 -39.41 -59.69 19.02
N LEU A 662 -40.56 -59.21 18.54
CA LEU A 662 -41.15 -59.66 17.27
C LEU A 662 -40.28 -59.24 16.09
N ASP A 663 -39.89 -57.96 16.02
CA ASP A 663 -39.07 -57.40 14.95
C ASP A 663 -37.71 -58.12 14.85
N MET A 664 -37.08 -58.43 16.00
CA MET A 664 -35.85 -59.23 16.08
C MET A 664 -36.05 -60.67 15.62
N MET A 665 -37.18 -61.32 15.94
CA MET A 665 -37.48 -62.70 15.52
C MET A 665 -37.74 -62.84 14.02
N ASP A 666 -38.31 -61.82 13.38
CA ASP A 666 -38.47 -61.80 11.92
C ASP A 666 -37.13 -61.45 11.24
N MET A 667 -36.42 -60.43 11.72
CA MET A 667 -35.15 -59.99 11.13
C MET A 667 -34.00 -60.99 11.29
N ALA A 668 -33.93 -61.75 12.40
CA ALA A 668 -32.89 -62.76 12.59
C ALA A 668 -32.92 -63.88 11.53
N ARG A 669 -34.09 -64.16 10.91
CA ARG A 669 -34.20 -65.17 9.84
C ARG A 669 -33.39 -64.82 8.58
N ASN A 670 -33.06 -63.54 8.40
CA ASN A 670 -32.26 -63.06 7.28
C ASN A 670 -30.77 -63.40 7.45
N VAL A 671 -30.31 -63.66 8.69
CA VAL A 671 -28.93 -64.05 8.99
C VAL A 671 -28.79 -65.58 8.95
N LYS A 672 -27.67 -66.07 8.42
CA LYS A 672 -27.40 -67.52 8.29
C LYS A 672 -26.26 -67.97 9.20
N MET A 673 -26.49 -69.05 9.94
CA MET A 673 -25.47 -69.73 10.74
C MET A 673 -24.90 -70.90 9.93
N GLY A 674 -24.00 -70.59 9.00
CA GLY A 674 -23.52 -71.57 8.01
C GLY A 674 -24.59 -71.87 6.96
N ALA A 675 -25.15 -73.09 6.99
CA ALA A 675 -26.19 -73.51 6.04
C ALA A 675 -27.62 -73.28 6.55
N GLU A 676 -27.82 -73.15 7.87
CA GLU A 676 -29.14 -72.93 8.48
C GLU A 676 -29.47 -71.43 8.64
N THR A 677 -30.76 -71.11 8.68
CA THR A 677 -31.24 -69.80 9.16
C THR A 677 -30.99 -69.68 10.67
N MET A 678 -30.66 -68.48 11.13
CA MET A 678 -30.39 -68.27 12.55
C MET A 678 -31.67 -68.44 13.39
N LYS A 679 -31.51 -69.11 14.53
CA LYS A 679 -32.55 -69.34 15.54
C LYS A 679 -32.13 -68.62 16.82
N ILE A 680 -32.98 -67.73 17.31
CA ILE A 680 -32.78 -66.99 18.57
C ILE A 680 -33.83 -67.39 19.60
N THR A 681 -33.50 -67.29 20.88
CA THR A 681 -34.43 -67.45 22.01
C THR A 681 -34.49 -66.15 22.78
N ILE A 682 -35.69 -65.57 22.93
CA ILE A 682 -35.89 -64.29 23.62
C ILE A 682 -36.64 -64.53 24.94
N GLY A 683 -36.02 -64.12 26.05
CA GLY A 683 -36.63 -64.05 27.38
C GLY A 683 -36.99 -62.61 27.73
N ILE A 684 -38.20 -62.37 28.24
CA ILE A 684 -38.70 -61.05 28.64
C ILE A 684 -39.26 -61.14 30.06
N HIS A 685 -38.89 -60.20 30.93
CA HIS A 685 -39.41 -60.11 32.29
C HIS A 685 -39.44 -58.65 32.76
N SER A 686 -40.28 -58.32 33.75
CA SER A 686 -40.49 -56.96 34.23
C SER A 686 -40.50 -56.89 35.76
N GLY A 687 -39.94 -55.83 36.31
CA GLY A 687 -39.81 -55.61 37.75
C GLY A 687 -38.79 -54.52 38.09
N GLU A 688 -38.45 -54.41 39.38
CA GLU A 688 -37.52 -53.39 39.88
C GLU A 688 -36.08 -53.58 39.40
N VAL A 689 -35.37 -52.49 39.12
CA VAL A 689 -33.96 -52.46 38.72
C VAL A 689 -33.27 -51.27 39.41
N VAL A 690 -32.04 -51.49 39.88
CA VAL A 690 -31.13 -50.42 40.33
C VAL A 690 -30.06 -50.22 39.27
N THR A 691 -29.86 -49.00 38.80
CA THR A 691 -28.80 -48.65 37.84
C THR A 691 -27.72 -47.79 38.47
N GLY A 692 -26.53 -47.79 37.89
CA GLY A 692 -25.44 -46.92 38.31
C GLY A 692 -24.26 -46.93 37.33
N VAL A 693 -23.43 -45.90 37.38
CA VAL A 693 -22.19 -45.83 36.59
C VAL A 693 -21.04 -46.46 37.38
N ILE A 694 -20.39 -47.47 36.79
CA ILE A 694 -19.27 -48.20 37.40
C ILE A 694 -17.99 -47.92 36.62
N GLY A 695 -16.91 -47.57 37.34
CA GLY A 695 -15.57 -47.36 36.79
C GLY A 695 -15.26 -45.90 36.44
N ASN A 696 -14.07 -45.42 36.85
CA ASN A 696 -13.64 -44.04 36.65
C ASN A 696 -12.94 -43.79 35.30
N ARG A 697 -12.13 -44.75 34.81
CA ARG A 697 -11.41 -44.64 33.52
C ARG A 697 -12.22 -45.15 32.31
N MET A 698 -13.16 -46.06 32.56
CA MET A 698 -14.07 -46.62 31.56
C MET A 698 -15.45 -46.74 32.22
N PRO A 699 -16.24 -45.65 32.24
CA PRO A 699 -17.55 -45.64 32.87
C PRO A 699 -18.54 -46.52 32.11
N ARG A 700 -19.09 -47.52 32.79
CA ARG A 700 -20.14 -48.42 32.28
C ARG A 700 -21.46 -48.15 32.99
N TYR A 701 -22.56 -48.09 32.25
CA TYR A 701 -23.90 -47.97 32.83
C TYR A 701 -24.46 -49.36 33.11
N CYS A 702 -24.35 -49.80 34.36
CA CYS A 702 -24.69 -51.16 34.79
C CYS A 702 -26.08 -51.24 35.41
N LEU A 703 -26.74 -52.38 35.22
CA LEU A 703 -28.06 -52.71 35.78
C LEU A 703 -27.92 -53.83 36.80
N PHE A 704 -28.55 -53.68 37.96
CA PHE A 704 -28.51 -54.62 39.08
C PHE A 704 -29.92 -54.89 39.61
N GLY A 705 -30.12 -56.07 40.21
CA GLY A 705 -31.39 -56.46 40.83
C GLY A 705 -31.75 -57.91 40.54
N ASN A 706 -32.72 -58.45 41.29
CA ASN A 706 -33.17 -59.84 41.10
C ASN A 706 -33.78 -60.03 39.70
N THR A 707 -34.52 -59.04 39.21
CA THR A 707 -35.15 -59.00 37.88
C THR A 707 -34.17 -59.32 36.76
N VAL A 708 -32.94 -58.76 36.78
CA VAL A 708 -31.90 -59.04 35.76
C VAL A 708 -31.49 -60.51 35.75
N ASN A 709 -31.33 -61.11 36.93
CA ASN A 709 -30.99 -62.52 37.07
C ASN A 709 -32.16 -63.44 36.67
N ILE A 710 -33.41 -63.02 36.89
CA ILE A 710 -34.60 -63.76 36.46
C ILE A 710 -34.74 -63.72 34.94
N THR A 711 -34.55 -62.58 34.27
CA THR A 711 -34.65 -62.50 32.80
C THR A 711 -33.57 -63.31 32.07
N SER A 712 -32.45 -63.62 32.73
CA SER A 712 -31.33 -64.36 32.12
C SER A 712 -31.37 -65.89 32.37
N ARG A 713 -32.34 -66.38 33.14
CA ARG A 713 -32.54 -67.80 33.45
C ARG A 713 -33.59 -68.43 32.53
#